data_AF-A0A0D0UP24-F1
#
_entry.id   AF-A0A0D0UP24-F1
#
_cell.length_a   1.000
_cell.length_b   1.000
_cell.length_c   1.000
_cell.angle_alpha   90.00
_cell.angle_beta   90.00
_cell.angle_gamma   90.00
#
_symmetry.space_group_name_H-M   'P 1'
#
loop_
_entity.id
_entity.type
_entity.pdbx_description
1 polymer ?
#
loop_
_entity_poly.entity_id
_entity_poly.type
_entity_poly.pdbx_seq_one_letter_code
_entity_poly.pdbx_strand_id
1 'polypeptide(L)'
;MAQYTPSATDLTAWRLKVSEDSHGQQKWVYLSDPAQRKEWPQTNIEKYWLGLDVDVPELEEPKTPLSAARNGYRFYKVLQSEDGHFSTEYGGPLFLIPGLIIALYVTGQSLRKEQAIEMRRYLFNKRRKEGGWGLHTAAPPTVYGTVMNYVALRLLGMGPDEGPMTEIRSLIHKMGGATGIPTWGKVWLSILGAYEWDGVGSIPPELWMLPDWVPFAPWKWWIHVRQVFTPMSFLYGSRFVGPYTPLVFSLRQELYVEPYETINWPSQRSNISSYDIYSPHHPILDMAHQLLAVYEKLPHVPILSSSLPLRKLALDKVYRMITYEDENTTYQTVGPVSKAFHIVCRFAREGPNSEAFKSHLSRIDDFLWLSKSGLMMMGTNGSQLWDTAFMAQAAVETGLAEESEFKESAKGMLDWLDKAQMRENPKWYKEGYRHCTKGAWPFSTPEQSYTVSDCTAEGLKAVLALQHLDFTPKPVGLDRMQDAVDTLLSMQNQSGGFASYELTRGSTKLEWLNAAEVFGNIMIDYTYPECTTSVLSALKYFSKVDPEYRAADIELTIRRAIQYIHDIQRPDGSWYGSWGICFTYATMFALESLGIADETCANSDRVRRACDFLVRHQMEDGGWGETYMSCVTGKYAQHNQSQVVQTAWAILALIYGQYDDKTVIERAAKLIMSRQLKDGRWEQEDTEGIFNKNCAIDYPAFKFVFCIWALGRADKYLRS
;
A
#
# COMPACT_ATOMS: atom_id res chain seq x y z
N MET A 1 16.92 -19.89 24.54
CA MET A 1 17.89 -19.19 23.68
C MET A 1 17.93 -17.75 24.12
N ALA A 2 19.11 -17.16 24.29
CA ALA A 2 19.22 -15.73 24.61
C ALA A 2 18.59 -14.91 23.48
N GLN A 3 17.80 -13.89 23.81
CA GLN A 3 17.17 -13.01 22.84
C GLN A 3 18.28 -12.22 22.12
N TYR A 4 18.46 -12.44 20.82
CA TYR A 4 19.43 -11.67 20.03
C TYR A 4 18.96 -10.22 19.94
N THR A 5 19.77 -9.30 20.45
CA THR A 5 19.50 -7.86 20.37
C THR A 5 20.26 -7.29 19.17
N PRO A 6 19.57 -6.87 18.10
CA PRO A 6 20.24 -6.25 16.95
C PRO A 6 20.90 -4.93 17.35
N SER A 7 22.00 -4.57 16.67
CA SER A 7 22.61 -3.25 16.82
C SER A 7 21.66 -2.14 16.37
N ALA A 8 21.76 -1.00 17.05
CA ALA A 8 21.01 0.21 16.73
C ALA A 8 21.97 1.40 16.59
N THR A 9 21.59 2.37 15.79
CA THR A 9 22.21 3.69 15.75
C THR A 9 21.73 4.54 16.93
N ASP A 10 22.36 5.69 17.15
CA ASP A 10 21.84 6.69 18.07
C ASP A 10 20.58 7.34 17.48
N LEU A 11 19.41 6.97 18.01
CA LEU A 11 18.13 7.47 17.50
C LEU A 11 17.98 8.99 17.63
N THR A 12 18.70 9.63 18.56
CA THR A 12 18.65 11.10 18.74
C THR A 12 19.37 11.86 17.62
N ALA A 13 20.13 11.15 16.78
CA ALA A 13 20.88 11.71 15.66
C ALA A 13 20.10 11.72 14.33
N TRP A 14 18.94 11.08 14.27
CA TRP A 14 18.11 11.04 13.06
C TRP A 14 17.19 12.24 12.95
N ARG A 15 17.02 12.74 11.73
CA ARG A 15 16.08 13.79 11.35
C ARG A 15 15.22 13.37 10.18
N LEU A 16 13.98 13.82 10.18
CA LEU A 16 13.04 13.68 9.09
C LEU A 16 13.03 14.98 8.29
N LYS A 17 13.50 14.93 7.04
CA LYS A 17 13.30 16.01 6.07
C LYS A 17 11.99 15.79 5.35
N VAL A 18 11.23 16.87 5.23
CA VAL A 18 9.99 16.90 4.47
C VAL A 18 10.12 17.91 3.34
N SER A 19 9.62 17.56 2.16
CA SER A 19 9.50 18.48 1.02
C SER A 19 10.80 19.15 0.54
N GLU A 20 11.94 18.44 0.65
CA GLU A 20 13.26 18.92 0.17
C GLU A 20 13.36 18.90 -1.36
N ASP A 21 13.11 17.74 -1.99
CA ASP A 21 13.26 17.55 -3.43
C ASP A 21 11.92 17.49 -4.20
N SER A 22 10.81 17.31 -3.49
CA SER A 22 9.45 17.11 -4.05
C SER A 22 8.37 17.31 -3.00
N HIS A 23 7.15 17.70 -3.40
CA HIS A 23 6.05 18.03 -2.48
C HIS A 23 5.58 16.79 -1.70
N GLY A 24 5.58 16.86 -0.36
CA GLY A 24 5.24 15.76 0.54
C GLY A 24 6.30 14.65 0.63
N GLN A 25 7.49 14.83 0.06
CA GLN A 25 8.59 13.87 0.20
C GLN A 25 8.96 13.68 1.66
N GLN A 26 9.28 12.45 2.06
CA GLN A 26 9.72 12.10 3.41
C GLN A 26 11.09 11.40 3.32
N LYS A 27 12.09 11.90 4.06
CA LYS A 27 13.46 11.39 3.99
C LYS A 27 14.17 11.45 5.32
N TRP A 28 14.66 10.30 5.78
CA TRP A 28 15.42 10.20 7.02
C TRP A 28 16.92 10.45 6.79
N VAL A 29 17.49 11.36 7.57
CA VAL A 29 18.91 11.76 7.51
C VAL A 29 19.57 11.54 8.86
N TYR A 30 20.77 10.96 8.87
CA TYR A 30 21.55 10.77 10.09
C TYR A 30 22.61 11.86 10.24
N LEU A 31 22.61 12.55 11.38
CA LEU A 31 23.58 13.60 11.71
C LEU A 31 24.70 13.02 12.57
N SER A 32 25.85 12.71 11.98
CA SER A 32 27.00 12.18 12.71
C SER A 32 27.72 13.23 13.56
N ASP A 33 27.68 14.50 13.16
CA ASP A 33 28.32 15.62 13.85
C ASP A 33 27.43 16.20 14.97
N PRO A 34 27.90 16.21 16.23
CA PRO A 34 27.18 16.85 17.34
C PRO A 34 26.85 18.33 17.13
N ALA A 35 27.65 19.08 16.35
CA ALA A 35 27.37 20.48 16.04
C ALA A 35 26.09 20.60 15.18
N GLN A 36 25.96 19.76 14.14
CA GLN A 36 24.76 19.71 13.30
C GLN A 36 23.52 19.33 14.10
N ARG A 37 23.65 18.41 15.07
CA ARG A 37 22.53 18.01 15.96
C ARG A 37 22.03 19.15 16.84
N LYS A 38 22.92 20.09 17.19
CA LYS A 38 22.58 21.29 17.97
C LYS A 38 21.90 22.35 17.10
N GLU A 39 22.35 22.51 15.86
CA GLU A 39 21.76 23.46 14.89
C GLU A 39 20.39 23.01 14.39
N TRP A 40 20.19 21.70 14.26
CA TRP A 40 18.92 21.09 13.87
C TRP A 40 18.44 20.16 14.99
N PRO A 41 17.72 20.66 16.00
CA PRO A 41 17.22 19.85 17.10
C PRO A 41 16.11 18.90 16.65
N GLN A 42 15.95 17.80 17.39
CA GLN A 42 14.95 16.78 17.06
C GLN A 42 13.52 17.25 17.40
N THR A 43 12.59 17.11 16.46
CA THR A 43 11.18 17.48 16.60
C THR A 43 10.36 16.41 17.30
N ASN A 44 9.14 16.75 17.73
CA ASN A 44 8.21 15.76 18.30
C ASN A 44 7.74 14.71 17.27
N ILE A 45 7.68 15.06 15.99
CA ILE A 45 7.40 14.12 14.88
C ILE A 45 8.45 13.01 14.88
N GLU A 46 9.73 13.40 14.87
CA GLU A 46 10.85 12.48 14.84
C GLU A 46 10.87 11.62 16.11
N LYS A 47 10.73 12.24 17.29
CA LYS A 47 10.71 11.51 18.57
C LYS A 47 9.61 10.45 18.61
N TYR A 48 8.39 10.81 18.22
CA TYR A 48 7.25 9.89 18.22
C TYR A 48 7.51 8.66 17.36
N TRP A 49 7.92 8.87 16.10
CA TRP A 49 8.14 7.76 15.16
C TRP A 49 9.34 6.89 15.52
N LEU A 50 10.35 7.46 16.19
CA LEU A 50 11.51 6.72 16.69
C LEU A 50 11.25 6.03 18.03
N GLY A 51 10.10 6.26 18.66
CA GLY A 51 9.76 5.70 19.98
C GLY A 51 10.54 6.36 21.13
N LEU A 52 10.92 7.63 20.96
CA LEU A 52 11.51 8.48 21.99
C LEU A 52 10.41 9.27 22.71
N ASP A 53 10.72 9.79 23.89
CA ASP A 53 9.79 10.59 24.67
C ASP A 53 9.39 11.86 23.91
N VAL A 54 8.09 12.00 23.68
CA VAL A 54 7.50 13.18 23.03
C VAL A 54 7.24 14.25 24.09
N ASP A 55 7.66 15.48 23.82
CA ASP A 55 7.48 16.60 24.74
C ASP A 55 6.07 17.20 24.58
N VAL A 56 5.09 16.53 25.19
CA VAL A 56 3.67 16.94 25.22
C VAL A 56 3.11 16.82 26.65
N PRO A 57 2.24 17.75 27.08
CA PRO A 57 1.67 17.73 28.43
C PRO A 57 0.62 16.61 28.59
N GLU A 58 0.42 16.16 29.83
CA GLU A 58 -0.80 15.41 30.18
C GLU A 58 -2.03 16.33 30.01
N LEU A 59 -3.09 15.79 29.41
CA LEU A 59 -4.36 16.48 29.18
C LEU A 59 -5.38 16.10 30.25
N GLU A 60 -6.42 16.93 30.42
CA GLU A 60 -7.55 16.57 31.29
C GLU A 60 -8.25 15.31 30.75
N GLU A 61 -8.59 14.40 31.65
CA GLU A 61 -9.33 13.18 31.31
C GLU A 61 -10.67 13.54 30.64
N PRO A 62 -10.94 13.03 29.42
CA PRO A 62 -12.12 13.40 28.67
C PRO A 62 -13.39 12.82 29.29
N LYS A 63 -14.41 13.66 29.47
CA LYS A 63 -15.71 13.27 30.04
C LYS A 63 -16.78 12.99 28.98
N THR A 64 -16.52 13.40 27.74
CA THR A 64 -17.42 13.22 26.60
C THR A 64 -16.65 12.73 25.37
N PRO A 65 -17.30 12.06 24.40
CA PRO A 65 -16.64 11.64 23.18
C PRO A 65 -16.00 12.83 22.43
N LEU A 66 -16.65 13.99 22.35
CA LEU A 66 -16.05 15.17 21.72
C LEU A 66 -14.80 15.68 22.47
N SER A 67 -14.77 15.64 23.81
CA SER A 67 -13.56 16.00 24.56
C SER A 67 -12.41 15.03 24.32
N ALA A 68 -12.69 13.74 24.13
CA ALA A 68 -11.69 12.75 23.76
C ALA A 68 -11.20 12.96 22.31
N ALA A 69 -12.11 13.27 21.37
CA ALA A 69 -11.76 13.63 20.00
C ALA A 69 -10.83 14.86 19.97
N ARG A 70 -11.13 15.89 20.78
CA ARG A 70 -10.29 17.08 20.94
C ARG A 70 -8.90 16.75 21.47
N ASN A 71 -8.80 15.94 22.53
CA ASN A 71 -7.52 15.48 23.07
C ASN A 71 -6.72 14.69 22.03
N GLY A 72 -7.39 13.82 21.26
CA GLY A 72 -6.81 13.08 20.15
C GLY A 72 -6.22 14.00 19.09
N TYR A 73 -6.97 15.02 18.69
CA TYR A 73 -6.50 15.96 17.67
C TYR A 73 -5.40 16.89 18.18
N ARG A 74 -5.42 17.29 19.47
CA ARG A 74 -4.31 18.02 20.10
C ARG A 74 -3.01 17.25 19.97
N PHE A 75 -3.02 15.95 20.28
CA PHE A 75 -1.84 15.11 20.10
C PHE A 75 -1.47 14.98 18.61
N TYR A 76 -2.42 14.60 17.77
CA TYR A 76 -2.11 14.29 16.37
C TYR A 76 -1.61 15.50 15.58
N LYS A 77 -2.11 16.71 15.89
CA LYS A 77 -1.60 17.97 15.32
C LYS A 77 -0.10 18.17 15.60
N VAL A 78 0.43 17.70 16.73
CA VAL A 78 1.88 17.75 17.03
C VAL A 78 2.70 16.93 16.03
N LEU A 79 2.06 15.97 15.35
CA LEU A 79 2.67 15.13 14.32
C LEU A 79 2.47 15.69 12.90
N GLN A 80 1.81 16.83 12.74
CA GLN A 80 1.68 17.49 11.44
C GLN A 80 3.03 18.07 11.01
N SER A 81 3.44 17.76 9.79
CA SER A 81 4.67 18.23 9.17
C SER A 81 4.57 19.71 8.81
N GLU A 82 5.72 20.37 8.68
CA GLU A 82 5.81 21.81 8.44
C GLU A 82 5.22 22.27 7.10
N ASP A 83 5.07 21.36 6.13
CA ASP A 83 4.40 21.60 4.85
C ASP A 83 2.89 21.32 4.88
N GLY A 84 2.35 20.91 6.03
CA GLY A 84 0.92 20.77 6.29
C GLY A 84 0.34 19.35 6.22
N HIS A 85 1.08 18.35 5.73
CA HIS A 85 0.62 16.94 5.75
C HIS A 85 1.00 16.22 7.04
N PHE A 86 0.56 14.97 7.19
CA PHE A 86 0.98 14.10 8.31
C PHE A 86 1.96 13.05 7.82
N SER A 87 3.22 13.16 8.26
CA SER A 87 4.23 12.15 7.95
C SER A 87 3.99 10.88 8.76
N THR A 88 3.91 9.72 8.11
CA THR A 88 3.64 8.44 8.78
C THR A 88 4.44 7.29 8.18
N GLU A 89 4.70 6.28 9.00
CA GLU A 89 5.16 4.99 8.49
C GLU A 89 4.05 4.29 7.69
N TYR A 90 4.43 3.55 6.64
CA TYR A 90 3.51 2.80 5.79
C TYR A 90 4.12 1.45 5.38
N GLY A 91 4.46 0.63 6.38
CA GLY A 91 5.11 -0.67 6.22
C GLY A 91 4.17 -1.86 6.39
N GLY A 92 4.72 -3.06 6.53
CA GLY A 92 3.96 -4.29 6.74
C GLY A 92 4.44 -5.43 5.83
N PRO A 93 4.48 -5.26 4.50
CA PRO A 93 5.01 -6.26 3.59
C PRO A 93 6.51 -6.54 3.81
N LEU A 94 6.91 -7.81 3.87
CA LEU A 94 8.28 -8.25 4.19
C LEU A 94 9.08 -8.72 2.97
N PHE A 95 8.54 -8.55 1.76
CA PHE A 95 9.24 -8.86 0.51
C PHE A 95 9.82 -7.62 -0.19
N LEU A 96 9.61 -6.42 0.35
CA LEU A 96 10.08 -5.15 -0.24
C LEU A 96 11.57 -4.93 -0.05
N ILE A 97 12.04 -4.99 1.21
CA ILE A 97 13.46 -4.84 1.57
C ILE A 97 14.35 -5.79 0.78
N PRO A 98 14.06 -7.10 0.69
CA PRO A 98 14.91 -8.02 -0.08
C PRO A 98 15.08 -7.62 -1.55
N GLY A 99 14.03 -7.16 -2.23
CA GLY A 99 14.11 -6.72 -3.61
C GLY A 99 15.04 -5.51 -3.78
N LEU A 100 14.91 -4.49 -2.91
CA LEU A 100 15.79 -3.32 -2.92
C LEU A 100 17.24 -3.70 -2.65
N ILE A 101 17.50 -4.53 -1.65
CA ILE A 101 18.87 -4.93 -1.28
C ILE A 101 19.53 -5.75 -2.39
N ILE A 102 18.79 -6.66 -3.03
CA ILE A 102 19.30 -7.39 -4.20
C ILE A 102 19.58 -6.42 -5.35
N ALA A 103 18.66 -5.48 -5.65
CA ALA A 103 18.85 -4.49 -6.70
C ALA A 103 20.11 -3.62 -6.47
N LEU A 104 20.34 -3.15 -5.25
CA LEU A 104 21.55 -2.41 -4.90
C LEU A 104 22.80 -3.28 -5.06
N TYR A 105 22.76 -4.50 -4.54
CA TYR A 105 23.90 -5.41 -4.59
C TYR A 105 24.34 -5.73 -6.03
N VAL A 106 23.41 -6.12 -6.91
CA VAL A 106 23.73 -6.51 -8.29
C VAL A 106 24.16 -5.32 -9.16
N THR A 107 23.82 -4.09 -8.75
CA THR A 107 24.24 -2.85 -9.42
C THR A 107 25.46 -2.18 -8.78
N GLY A 108 26.11 -2.86 -7.83
CA GLY A 108 27.33 -2.39 -7.16
C GLY A 108 27.10 -1.22 -6.20
N GLN A 109 25.86 -0.99 -5.77
CA GLN A 109 25.48 0.06 -4.83
C GLN A 109 25.31 -0.51 -3.42
N SER A 110 25.34 0.36 -2.41
CA SER A 110 25.09 -0.02 -1.02
C SER A 110 24.35 1.09 -0.29
N LEU A 111 23.63 0.71 0.77
CA LEU A 111 23.03 1.68 1.68
C LEU A 111 24.11 2.39 2.50
N ARG A 112 23.77 3.57 3.02
CA ARG A 112 24.59 4.22 4.05
C ARG A 112 24.73 3.29 5.26
N LYS A 113 25.85 3.38 5.98
CA LYS A 113 26.18 2.50 7.11
C LYS A 113 25.06 2.45 8.14
N GLU A 114 24.52 3.61 8.49
CA GLU A 114 23.47 3.78 9.49
C GLU A 114 22.13 3.21 9.00
N GLN A 115 21.81 3.37 7.72
CA GLN A 115 20.64 2.73 7.12
C GLN A 115 20.76 1.21 7.14
N ALA A 116 21.93 0.66 6.83
CA ALA A 116 22.16 -0.79 6.89
C ALA A 116 22.01 -1.34 8.32
N ILE A 117 22.49 -0.61 9.35
CA ILE A 117 22.30 -0.99 10.76
C ILE A 117 20.81 -1.03 11.11
N GLU A 118 20.09 0.06 10.82
CA GLU A 118 18.67 0.18 11.16
C GLU A 118 17.79 -0.79 10.35
N MET A 119 18.17 -1.12 9.12
CA MET A 119 17.43 -2.09 8.31
C MET A 119 17.60 -3.52 8.84
N ARG A 120 18.82 -3.90 9.29
CA ARG A 120 19.01 -5.17 10.02
C ARG A 120 18.18 -5.18 11.31
N ARG A 121 18.16 -4.07 12.05
CA ARG A 121 17.34 -3.93 13.27
C ARG A 121 15.85 -4.16 12.99
N TYR A 122 15.32 -3.57 11.92
CA TYR A 122 13.93 -3.79 11.50
C TYR A 122 13.63 -5.26 11.22
N LEU A 123 14.45 -5.90 10.38
CA LEU A 123 14.24 -7.30 10.02
C LEU A 123 14.21 -8.19 11.26
N PHE A 124 15.15 -8.03 12.20
CA PHE A 124 15.14 -8.83 13.43
C PHE A 124 13.95 -8.52 14.35
N ASN A 125 13.56 -7.26 14.49
CA ASN A 125 12.40 -6.88 15.30
C ASN A 125 11.07 -7.38 14.70
N LYS A 126 11.04 -7.69 13.40
CA LYS A 126 9.88 -8.30 12.72
C LYS A 126 10.00 -9.82 12.53
N ARG A 127 11.05 -10.45 13.04
CA ARG A 127 11.19 -11.93 13.04
C ARG A 127 10.09 -12.51 13.92
N ARG A 128 9.33 -13.47 13.38
CA ARG A 128 8.25 -14.14 14.12
C ARG A 128 8.84 -15.06 15.19
N LYS A 129 8.04 -15.36 16.22
CA LYS A 129 8.44 -16.26 17.34
C LYS A 129 8.85 -17.66 16.85
N GLU A 130 8.31 -18.09 15.71
CA GLU A 130 8.63 -19.34 15.03
C GLU A 130 10.00 -19.32 14.33
N GLY A 131 10.68 -18.17 14.31
CA GLY A 131 12.09 -18.05 13.92
C GLY A 131 12.33 -17.58 12.47
N GLY A 132 11.29 -17.22 11.72
CA GLY A 132 11.39 -16.75 10.34
C GLY A 132 10.49 -15.55 10.06
N TRP A 133 10.19 -15.33 8.79
CA TRP A 133 9.37 -14.21 8.32
C TRP A 133 8.27 -14.69 7.37
N GLY A 134 7.09 -14.10 7.50
CA GLY A 134 5.97 -14.32 6.59
C GLY A 134 6.00 -13.39 5.39
N LEU A 135 4.89 -13.36 4.64
CA LEU A 135 4.69 -12.40 3.54
C LEU A 135 4.64 -10.95 4.06
N HIS A 136 4.09 -10.76 5.26
CA HIS A 136 3.96 -9.49 5.97
C HIS A 136 4.21 -9.68 7.48
N THR A 137 4.29 -8.58 8.22
CA THR A 137 4.64 -8.53 9.65
C THR A 137 3.75 -9.39 10.55
N ALA A 138 2.47 -9.57 10.21
CA ALA A 138 1.50 -10.37 10.96
C ALA A 138 1.43 -11.86 10.52
N ALA A 139 1.98 -12.21 9.37
CA ALA A 139 1.92 -13.58 8.83
C ALA A 139 2.88 -14.55 9.56
N PRO A 140 2.54 -15.85 9.66
CA PRO A 140 3.49 -16.88 10.09
C PRO A 140 4.66 -17.00 9.10
N PRO A 141 5.80 -17.61 9.48
CA PRO A 141 6.90 -17.82 8.54
C PRO A 141 6.50 -18.61 7.30
N THR A 142 7.05 -18.16 6.17
CA THR A 142 6.87 -18.75 4.83
C THR A 142 8.24 -19.00 4.21
N VAL A 143 8.32 -19.78 3.13
CA VAL A 143 9.59 -19.95 2.40
C VAL A 143 9.98 -18.61 1.79
N TYR A 144 9.05 -17.89 1.17
CA TYR A 144 9.31 -16.60 0.55
C TYR A 144 9.87 -15.58 1.54
N GLY A 145 9.12 -15.32 2.61
CA GLY A 145 9.52 -14.33 3.62
C GLY A 145 10.84 -14.70 4.27
N THR A 146 11.03 -15.98 4.64
CA THR A 146 12.22 -16.39 5.40
C THR A 146 13.48 -16.43 4.55
N VAL A 147 13.41 -17.00 3.34
CA VAL A 147 14.56 -17.05 2.43
C VAL A 147 14.97 -15.65 2.01
N MET A 148 14.02 -14.80 1.59
CA MET A 148 14.34 -13.48 1.06
C MET A 148 14.92 -12.56 2.15
N ASN A 149 14.41 -12.60 3.37
CA ASN A 149 14.95 -11.79 4.46
C ASN A 149 16.29 -12.35 4.99
N TYR A 150 16.51 -13.66 4.96
CA TYR A 150 17.83 -14.24 5.21
C TYR A 150 18.86 -13.74 4.18
N VAL A 151 18.52 -13.78 2.89
CA VAL A 151 19.37 -13.24 1.81
C VAL A 151 19.65 -11.76 2.02
N ALA A 152 18.63 -10.96 2.33
CA ALA A 152 18.81 -9.53 2.62
C ALA A 152 19.79 -9.29 3.78
N LEU A 153 19.70 -10.05 4.87
CA LEU A 153 20.62 -9.95 6.00
C LEU A 153 22.07 -10.32 5.63
N ARG A 154 22.25 -11.36 4.80
CA ARG A 154 23.57 -11.76 4.28
C ARG A 154 24.17 -10.67 3.38
N LEU A 155 23.36 -10.07 2.50
CA LEU A 155 23.77 -8.95 1.63
C LEU A 155 24.04 -7.65 2.42
N LEU A 156 23.35 -7.46 3.56
CA LEU A 156 23.63 -6.39 4.52
C LEU A 156 24.86 -6.66 5.41
N GLY A 157 25.61 -7.73 5.14
CA GLY A 157 26.92 -8.00 5.74
C GLY A 157 26.92 -8.92 6.95
N MET A 158 25.79 -9.53 7.33
CA MET A 158 25.78 -10.52 8.42
C MET A 158 26.43 -11.83 8.01
N GLY A 159 27.23 -12.45 8.87
CA GLY A 159 27.80 -13.78 8.66
C GLY A 159 26.75 -14.91 8.69
N PRO A 160 27.02 -16.08 8.08
CA PRO A 160 26.07 -17.19 8.07
C PRO A 160 25.87 -17.81 9.46
N ASP A 161 26.84 -17.66 10.36
CA ASP A 161 26.79 -18.17 11.74
C ASP A 161 26.73 -17.03 12.77
N GLU A 162 26.44 -15.81 12.32
CA GLU A 162 26.28 -14.65 13.19
C GLU A 162 24.88 -14.62 13.81
N GLY A 163 24.81 -14.50 15.14
CA GLY A 163 23.53 -14.38 15.85
C GLY A 163 22.56 -15.51 15.49
N PRO A 164 21.31 -15.22 15.10
CA PRO A 164 20.31 -16.24 14.80
C PRO A 164 20.39 -16.83 13.38
N MET A 165 21.40 -16.49 12.58
CA MET A 165 21.46 -16.88 11.16
C MET A 165 21.48 -18.41 10.97
N THR A 166 22.12 -19.17 11.87
CA THR A 166 22.10 -20.64 11.85
C THR A 166 20.69 -21.22 12.11
N GLU A 167 19.92 -20.62 13.02
CA GLU A 167 18.53 -21.03 13.30
C GLU A 167 17.63 -20.73 12.11
N ILE A 168 17.80 -19.56 11.49
CA ILE A 168 17.02 -19.15 10.32
C ILE A 168 17.32 -20.09 9.15
N ARG A 169 18.60 -20.40 8.88
CA ARG A 169 18.99 -21.37 7.84
C ARG A 169 18.41 -22.76 8.11
N SER A 170 18.42 -23.20 9.37
CA SER A 170 17.80 -24.47 9.78
C SER A 170 16.29 -24.49 9.51
N LEU A 171 15.60 -23.37 9.75
CA LEU A 171 14.18 -23.23 9.42
C LEU A 171 13.94 -23.25 7.90
N ILE A 172 14.78 -22.56 7.11
CA ILE A 172 14.72 -22.61 5.64
C ILE A 172 14.80 -24.06 5.15
N HIS A 173 15.76 -24.84 5.66
CA HIS A 173 15.92 -26.24 5.27
C HIS A 173 14.74 -27.11 5.74
N LYS A 174 14.22 -26.85 6.94
CA LYS A 174 13.00 -27.54 7.44
C LYS A 174 11.78 -27.30 6.56
N MET A 175 11.68 -26.13 5.93
CA MET A 175 10.60 -25.80 4.98
C MET A 175 10.86 -26.28 3.55
N GLY A 176 11.96 -27.02 3.30
CA GLY A 176 12.30 -27.57 1.98
C GLY A 176 13.32 -26.77 1.17
N GLY A 177 13.92 -25.72 1.75
CA GLY A 177 14.88 -24.86 1.06
C GLY A 177 14.24 -23.89 0.06
N ALA A 178 15.07 -23.26 -0.75
CA ALA A 178 14.62 -22.22 -1.70
C ALA A 178 14.12 -22.74 -3.06
N THR A 179 14.13 -24.05 -3.34
CA THR A 179 13.66 -24.60 -4.63
C THR A 179 12.18 -24.34 -4.88
N GLY A 180 11.35 -24.41 -3.83
CA GLY A 180 9.91 -24.15 -3.87
C GLY A 180 9.50 -22.71 -3.56
N ILE A 181 10.42 -21.74 -3.56
CA ILE A 181 10.07 -20.33 -3.31
C ILE A 181 9.10 -19.81 -4.38
N PRO A 182 8.10 -18.95 -4.08
CA PRO A 182 7.19 -18.38 -5.08
C PRO A 182 7.87 -17.66 -6.25
N THR A 183 7.16 -17.45 -7.37
CA THR A 183 7.73 -16.93 -8.62
C THR A 183 8.50 -15.62 -8.44
N TRP A 184 7.99 -14.70 -7.63
CA TRP A 184 8.68 -13.44 -7.33
C TRP A 184 10.02 -13.65 -6.62
N GLY A 185 10.10 -14.63 -5.72
CA GLY A 185 11.35 -15.03 -5.06
C GLY A 185 12.32 -15.68 -6.03
N LYS A 186 11.84 -16.57 -6.92
CA LYS A 186 12.68 -17.19 -7.96
C LYS A 186 13.32 -16.13 -8.85
N VAL A 187 12.53 -15.16 -9.32
CA VAL A 187 13.01 -14.05 -10.15
C VAL A 187 14.12 -13.27 -9.44
N TRP A 188 13.91 -12.86 -8.18
CA TRP A 188 14.93 -12.11 -7.43
C TRP A 188 16.20 -12.93 -7.17
N LEU A 189 16.07 -14.20 -6.81
CA LEU A 189 17.24 -15.07 -6.63
C LEU A 189 17.96 -15.34 -7.95
N SER A 190 17.26 -15.38 -9.09
CA SER A 190 17.88 -15.47 -10.41
C SER A 190 18.62 -14.20 -10.80
N ILE A 191 18.07 -13.02 -10.52
CA ILE A 191 18.77 -11.74 -10.69
C ILE A 191 20.04 -11.71 -9.84
N LEU A 192 19.99 -12.22 -8.60
CA LEU A 192 21.16 -12.31 -7.72
C LEU A 192 22.20 -13.35 -8.21
N GLY A 193 21.79 -14.32 -9.03
CA GLY A 193 22.61 -15.47 -9.41
C GLY A 193 22.60 -16.61 -8.39
N ALA A 194 21.65 -16.62 -7.45
CA ALA A 194 21.47 -17.66 -6.44
C ALA A 194 20.40 -18.70 -6.81
N TYR A 195 19.76 -18.62 -7.99
CA TYR A 195 18.76 -19.55 -8.52
C TYR A 195 18.81 -19.52 -10.07
N GLU A 196 18.68 -20.64 -10.78
CA GLU A 196 18.77 -20.62 -12.25
C GLU A 196 17.47 -20.15 -12.92
N TRP A 197 17.56 -19.27 -13.92
CA TRP A 197 16.40 -18.78 -14.70
C TRP A 197 15.54 -19.91 -15.29
N ASP A 198 16.15 -21.07 -15.57
CA ASP A 198 15.46 -22.26 -16.06
C ASP A 198 14.44 -22.84 -15.09
N GLY A 199 14.55 -22.52 -13.79
CA GLY A 199 13.57 -22.90 -12.78
C GLY A 199 12.49 -21.86 -12.52
N VAL A 200 12.40 -20.79 -13.32
CA VAL A 200 11.35 -19.77 -13.25
C VAL A 200 10.27 -20.07 -14.30
N GLY A 201 8.99 -19.87 -13.96
CA GLY A 201 7.91 -19.86 -14.95
C GLY A 201 8.17 -18.79 -16.02
N SER A 202 7.80 -19.07 -17.27
CA SER A 202 8.19 -18.18 -18.38
C SER A 202 7.48 -16.82 -18.34
N ILE A 203 8.25 -15.73 -18.42
CA ILE A 203 7.75 -14.35 -18.46
C ILE A 203 8.19 -13.68 -19.79
N PRO A 204 7.69 -14.13 -20.95
CA PRO A 204 8.24 -13.77 -22.25
C PRO A 204 7.98 -12.28 -22.60
N PRO A 205 9.02 -11.52 -23.03
CA PRO A 205 8.83 -10.12 -23.43
C PRO A 205 7.93 -9.98 -24.66
N GLU A 206 7.80 -11.03 -25.47
CA GLU A 206 6.90 -11.06 -26.62
C GLU A 206 5.43 -10.82 -26.24
N LEU A 207 5.03 -11.07 -24.99
CA LEU A 207 3.68 -10.78 -24.51
C LEU A 207 3.33 -9.29 -24.60
N TRP A 208 4.32 -8.39 -24.47
CA TRP A 208 4.16 -6.95 -24.62
C TRP A 208 4.09 -6.50 -26.08
N MET A 209 4.37 -7.40 -27.04
CA MET A 209 4.23 -7.13 -28.49
C MET A 209 2.82 -7.40 -29.02
N LEU A 210 1.91 -7.95 -28.21
CA LEU A 210 0.57 -8.29 -28.67
C LEU A 210 -0.18 -7.06 -29.23
N PRO A 211 -1.20 -7.25 -30.09
CA PRO A 211 -2.10 -6.19 -30.50
C PRO A 211 -3.17 -5.86 -29.44
N ASP A 212 -3.59 -4.61 -29.35
CA ASP A 212 -4.50 -4.08 -28.32
C ASP A 212 -5.79 -4.86 -28.11
N TRP A 213 -6.32 -5.51 -29.15
CA TRP A 213 -7.55 -6.29 -29.11
C TRP A 213 -7.40 -7.67 -28.43
N VAL A 214 -6.18 -8.17 -28.18
CA VAL A 214 -5.95 -9.49 -27.58
C VAL A 214 -6.47 -9.52 -26.13
N PRO A 215 -7.36 -10.45 -25.74
CA PRO A 215 -8.07 -10.40 -24.45
C PRO A 215 -7.20 -10.45 -23.19
N PHE A 216 -6.00 -11.04 -23.27
CA PHE A 216 -5.09 -11.22 -22.14
C PHE A 216 -3.83 -10.37 -22.20
N ALA A 217 -3.81 -9.39 -23.10
CA ALA A 217 -2.61 -8.60 -23.28
C ALA A 217 -2.34 -7.62 -22.11
N PRO A 218 -1.07 -7.30 -21.82
CA PRO A 218 -0.68 -6.66 -20.56
C PRO A 218 -1.34 -5.32 -20.23
N TRP A 219 -1.69 -4.48 -21.21
CA TRP A 219 -2.38 -3.19 -20.97
C TRP A 219 -3.80 -3.33 -20.40
N LYS A 220 -4.36 -4.54 -20.38
CA LYS A 220 -5.61 -4.84 -19.68
C LYS A 220 -5.40 -5.27 -18.23
N TRP A 221 -4.15 -5.50 -17.84
CA TRP A 221 -3.83 -5.94 -16.49
C TRP A 221 -3.88 -4.76 -15.52
N TRP A 222 -4.17 -5.06 -14.26
CA TRP A 222 -4.04 -4.07 -13.18
C TRP A 222 -2.65 -3.44 -13.20
N ILE A 223 -2.59 -2.12 -12.96
CA ILE A 223 -1.37 -1.34 -13.11
C ILE A 223 -0.21 -1.90 -12.27
N HIS A 224 -0.45 -2.30 -11.02
CA HIS A 224 0.62 -2.84 -10.15
C HIS A 224 1.19 -4.14 -10.72
N VAL A 225 0.36 -5.05 -11.21
CA VAL A 225 0.82 -6.28 -11.87
C VAL A 225 1.57 -5.95 -13.16
N ARG A 226 1.01 -5.06 -13.99
CA ARG A 226 1.64 -4.62 -15.23
C ARG A 226 3.03 -4.03 -14.99
N GLN A 227 3.18 -3.14 -14.02
CA GLN A 227 4.44 -2.45 -13.72
C GLN A 227 5.46 -3.34 -12.98
N VAL A 228 5.04 -4.43 -12.35
CA VAL A 228 5.97 -5.44 -11.82
C VAL A 228 6.41 -6.42 -12.91
N PHE A 229 5.47 -6.93 -13.72
CA PHE A 229 5.79 -7.93 -14.73
C PHE A 229 6.51 -7.37 -15.97
N THR A 230 6.34 -6.10 -16.30
CA THR A 230 7.06 -5.44 -17.40
C THR A 230 8.59 -5.53 -17.22
N PRO A 231 9.18 -5.04 -16.11
CA PRO A 231 10.62 -5.17 -15.89
C PRO A 231 11.06 -6.60 -15.58
N MET A 232 10.25 -7.43 -14.91
CA MET A 232 10.55 -8.86 -14.77
C MET A 232 10.70 -9.53 -16.14
N SER A 233 9.84 -9.20 -17.10
CA SER A 233 9.89 -9.77 -18.44
C SER A 233 11.14 -9.34 -19.21
N PHE A 234 11.58 -8.09 -19.05
CA PHE A 234 12.86 -7.62 -19.60
C PHE A 234 14.05 -8.41 -19.03
N LEU A 235 14.12 -8.55 -17.70
CA LEU A 235 15.22 -9.24 -17.02
C LEU A 235 15.21 -10.75 -17.30
N TYR A 236 14.04 -11.38 -17.32
CA TYR A 236 13.87 -12.77 -17.73
C TYR A 236 14.32 -12.95 -19.19
N GLY A 237 13.79 -12.15 -20.11
CA GLY A 237 14.05 -12.28 -21.55
C GLY A 237 15.51 -12.00 -21.94
N SER A 238 16.21 -11.15 -21.19
CA SER A 238 17.65 -10.89 -21.32
C SER A 238 18.52 -11.84 -20.52
N ARG A 239 17.92 -12.70 -19.67
CA ARG A 239 18.61 -13.60 -18.73
C ARG A 239 19.63 -12.85 -17.87
N PHE A 240 19.26 -11.66 -17.39
CA PHE A 240 20.15 -10.84 -16.57
C PHE A 240 20.51 -11.56 -15.27
N VAL A 241 21.80 -11.60 -14.96
CA VAL A 241 22.33 -12.11 -13.69
C VAL A 241 23.39 -11.13 -13.20
N GLY A 242 23.32 -10.77 -11.92
CA GLY A 242 24.32 -9.92 -11.28
C GLY A 242 25.69 -10.57 -11.16
N PRO A 243 26.69 -9.85 -10.64
CA PRO A 243 28.04 -10.39 -10.47
C PRO A 243 28.08 -11.65 -9.60
N TYR A 244 28.79 -12.68 -10.06
CA TYR A 244 29.01 -13.89 -9.27
C TYR A 244 30.14 -13.67 -8.26
N THR A 245 29.76 -13.53 -6.98
CA THR A 245 30.69 -13.23 -5.88
C THR A 245 30.85 -14.41 -4.92
N PRO A 246 31.87 -14.40 -4.04
CA PRO A 246 31.98 -15.40 -2.97
C PRO A 246 30.73 -15.48 -2.08
N LEU A 247 30.02 -14.37 -1.89
CA LEU A 247 28.78 -14.35 -1.12
C LEU A 247 27.64 -15.06 -1.86
N VAL A 248 27.51 -14.86 -3.19
CA VAL A 248 26.53 -15.58 -4.00
C VAL A 248 26.83 -17.08 -4.00
N PHE A 249 28.10 -17.48 -4.12
CA PHE A 249 28.50 -18.88 -3.97
C PHE A 249 28.11 -19.44 -2.59
N SER A 250 28.38 -18.71 -1.52
CA SER A 250 27.99 -19.11 -0.15
C SER A 250 26.48 -19.29 -0.03
N LEU A 251 25.68 -18.36 -0.55
CA LEU A 251 24.22 -18.45 -0.56
C LEU A 251 23.71 -19.71 -1.29
N ARG A 252 24.33 -20.10 -2.41
CA ARG A 252 24.01 -21.36 -3.11
C ARG A 252 24.23 -22.60 -2.25
N GLN A 253 25.13 -22.55 -1.27
CA GLN A 253 25.36 -23.65 -0.31
C GLN A 253 24.47 -23.55 0.94
N GLU A 254 23.95 -22.35 1.23
CA GLU A 254 23.16 -22.08 2.43
C GLU A 254 21.66 -22.29 2.24
N LEU A 255 21.11 -22.01 1.05
CA LEU A 255 19.66 -21.90 0.84
C LEU A 255 18.94 -23.20 0.46
N TYR A 256 19.69 -24.24 0.06
CA TYR A 256 19.15 -25.44 -0.55
C TYR A 256 19.43 -26.68 0.30
N VAL A 257 18.50 -27.64 0.27
CA VAL A 257 18.60 -28.91 1.01
C VAL A 257 19.44 -29.96 0.28
N GLU A 258 19.58 -29.82 -1.03
CA GLU A 258 20.44 -30.62 -1.90
C GLU A 258 21.57 -29.75 -2.49
N PRO A 259 22.70 -30.33 -2.93
CA PRO A 259 23.76 -29.58 -3.57
C PRO A 259 23.23 -28.78 -4.78
N TYR A 260 23.57 -27.49 -4.86
CA TYR A 260 23.04 -26.56 -5.86
C TYR A 260 23.20 -27.08 -7.29
N GLU A 261 24.34 -27.68 -7.59
CA GLU A 261 24.73 -28.17 -8.91
C GLU A 261 23.93 -29.41 -9.34
N THR A 262 23.24 -30.08 -8.41
CA THR A 262 22.44 -31.28 -8.67
C THR A 262 20.95 -30.97 -8.87
N ILE A 263 20.52 -29.74 -8.58
CA ILE A 263 19.12 -29.33 -8.69
C ILE A 263 18.67 -29.37 -10.15
N ASN A 264 17.59 -30.11 -10.41
CA ASN A 264 16.90 -30.07 -11.70
C ASN A 264 16.05 -28.80 -11.81
N TRP A 265 16.63 -27.70 -12.29
CA TRP A 265 15.95 -26.41 -12.38
C TRP A 265 14.66 -26.43 -13.20
N PRO A 266 14.59 -27.04 -14.40
CA PRO A 266 13.34 -27.12 -15.15
C PRO A 266 12.15 -27.72 -14.38
N SER A 267 12.36 -28.67 -13.45
CA SER A 267 11.27 -29.21 -12.63
C SER A 267 10.81 -28.26 -11.52
N GLN A 268 11.59 -27.22 -11.23
CA GLN A 268 11.25 -26.26 -10.18
C GLN A 268 10.31 -25.16 -10.67
N ARG A 269 10.02 -25.01 -11.98
CA ARG A 269 9.19 -23.92 -12.52
C ARG A 269 7.84 -23.77 -11.82
N SER A 270 7.11 -24.87 -11.69
CA SER A 270 5.81 -24.94 -10.98
C SER A 270 5.94 -25.53 -9.58
N ASN A 271 7.15 -25.76 -9.07
CA ASN A 271 7.36 -26.14 -7.67
C ASN A 271 7.17 -24.90 -6.80
N ILE A 272 6.09 -24.88 -6.02
CA ILE A 272 5.77 -23.81 -5.08
C ILE A 272 5.46 -24.46 -3.73
N SER A 273 6.09 -23.95 -2.69
CA SER A 273 5.96 -24.42 -1.31
C SER A 273 4.52 -24.25 -0.83
N SER A 274 3.98 -25.29 -0.17
CA SER A 274 2.67 -25.22 0.47
C SER A 274 2.58 -24.21 1.62
N TYR A 275 3.72 -23.71 2.13
CA TYR A 275 3.74 -22.63 3.11
C TYR A 275 3.33 -21.27 2.51
N ASP A 276 3.39 -21.14 1.18
CA ASP A 276 3.27 -19.85 0.50
C ASP A 276 2.02 -19.75 -0.39
N ILE A 277 1.47 -20.89 -0.85
CA ILE A 277 0.35 -20.90 -1.80
C ILE A 277 -0.92 -20.35 -1.15
N TYR A 278 -1.35 -19.17 -1.62
CA TYR A 278 -2.68 -18.62 -1.37
C TYR A 278 -3.59 -18.80 -2.60
N SER A 279 -3.07 -18.47 -3.79
CA SER A 279 -3.74 -18.61 -5.08
C SER A 279 -3.00 -19.66 -5.92
N PRO A 280 -3.41 -20.94 -5.89
CA PRO A 280 -2.79 -21.97 -6.71
C PRO A 280 -2.99 -21.66 -8.21
N HIS A 281 -2.05 -22.12 -9.03
CA HIS A 281 -2.18 -21.96 -10.47
C HIS A 281 -3.45 -22.59 -11.00
N HIS A 282 -4.13 -21.86 -11.89
CA HIS A 282 -5.17 -22.45 -12.71
C HIS A 282 -4.52 -23.37 -13.76
N PRO A 283 -5.14 -24.52 -14.13
CA PRO A 283 -4.57 -25.45 -15.12
C PRO A 283 -4.22 -24.81 -16.48
N ILE A 284 -4.89 -23.71 -16.84
CA ILE A 284 -4.58 -22.91 -18.04
C ILE A 284 -3.19 -22.28 -17.95
N LEU A 285 -2.83 -21.71 -16.79
CA LEU A 285 -1.51 -21.14 -16.58
C LEU A 285 -0.43 -22.21 -16.63
N ASP A 286 -0.64 -23.37 -15.99
CA ASP A 286 0.32 -24.47 -16.04
C ASP A 286 0.51 -25.00 -17.46
N MET A 287 -0.56 -25.15 -18.23
CA MET A 287 -0.49 -25.50 -19.65
C MET A 287 0.26 -24.43 -20.45
N ALA A 288 -0.01 -23.14 -20.20
CA ALA A 288 0.71 -22.04 -20.85
C ALA A 288 2.21 -22.08 -20.53
N HIS A 289 2.59 -22.31 -19.26
CA HIS A 289 3.99 -22.48 -18.87
C HIS A 289 4.66 -23.68 -19.55
N GLN A 290 3.96 -24.80 -19.74
CA GLN A 290 4.50 -25.94 -20.48
C GLN A 290 4.76 -25.62 -21.96
N LEU A 291 3.81 -24.95 -22.62
CA LEU A 291 3.97 -24.52 -24.02
C LEU A 291 5.09 -23.49 -24.16
N LEU A 292 5.13 -22.52 -23.24
CA LEU A 292 6.18 -21.50 -23.19
C LEU A 292 7.56 -22.12 -22.89
N ALA A 293 7.64 -23.17 -22.06
CA ALA A 293 8.89 -23.87 -21.82
C ALA A 293 9.43 -24.57 -23.08
N VAL A 294 8.56 -25.03 -23.98
CA VAL A 294 8.98 -25.52 -25.31
C VAL A 294 9.43 -24.34 -26.17
N TYR A 295 8.66 -23.25 -26.20
CA TYR A 295 9.00 -22.02 -26.93
C TYR A 295 10.37 -21.46 -26.53
N GLU A 296 10.68 -21.39 -25.23
CA GLU A 296 11.96 -20.89 -24.70
C GLU A 296 13.15 -21.80 -25.05
N LYS A 297 12.92 -23.06 -25.46
CA LYS A 297 13.96 -23.95 -26.00
C LYS A 297 14.16 -23.80 -27.51
N LEU A 298 13.20 -23.20 -28.22
CA LEU A 298 13.28 -22.99 -29.67
C LEU A 298 14.48 -22.12 -30.12
N PRO A 299 15.03 -21.16 -29.34
CA PRO A 299 16.30 -20.49 -29.61
C PRO A 299 17.53 -21.42 -29.67
N HIS A 300 17.38 -22.72 -29.45
CA HIS A 300 18.45 -23.70 -29.65
C HIS A 300 18.14 -24.70 -30.79
N VAL A 301 17.03 -24.51 -31.53
CA VAL A 301 16.64 -25.34 -32.68
C VAL A 301 17.13 -24.68 -33.99
N PRO A 302 18.11 -25.23 -34.72
CA PRO A 302 18.79 -24.56 -35.83
C PRO A 302 17.91 -24.05 -37.00
N ILE A 303 16.65 -24.50 -37.10
CA ILE A 303 15.72 -24.16 -38.19
C ILE A 303 14.66 -23.13 -37.75
N LEU A 304 14.46 -22.94 -36.44
CA LEU A 304 13.47 -22.02 -35.84
C LEU A 304 14.09 -21.00 -34.86
N SER A 305 15.33 -21.24 -34.44
CA SER A 305 16.18 -20.33 -33.68
C SER A 305 16.97 -19.44 -34.61
N SER A 306 17.15 -18.17 -34.22
CA SER A 306 18.05 -17.17 -34.82
C SER A 306 17.63 -16.52 -36.13
N SER A 307 16.48 -16.89 -36.71
CA SER A 307 15.94 -16.29 -37.93
C SER A 307 14.84 -15.22 -37.71
N LEU A 308 14.43 -14.95 -36.46
CA LEU A 308 13.48 -13.87 -36.16
C LEU A 308 14.04 -12.90 -35.08
N PRO A 309 14.14 -11.59 -35.36
CA PRO A 309 14.56 -10.57 -34.38
C PRO A 309 13.50 -10.32 -33.28
N LEU A 310 12.52 -11.21 -33.10
CA LEU A 310 11.33 -10.98 -32.27
C LEU A 310 11.69 -10.75 -30.79
N ARG A 311 12.55 -11.56 -30.18
CA ARG A 311 13.00 -11.39 -28.78
C ARG A 311 13.69 -10.04 -28.57
N LYS A 312 14.54 -9.64 -29.51
CA LYS A 312 15.22 -8.33 -29.45
C LYS A 312 14.23 -7.18 -29.58
N LEU A 313 13.32 -7.23 -30.55
CA LEU A 313 12.26 -6.23 -30.74
C LEU A 313 11.35 -6.14 -29.51
N ALA A 314 11.00 -7.28 -28.93
CA ALA A 314 10.20 -7.36 -27.71
C ALA A 314 10.93 -6.75 -26.52
N LEU A 315 12.22 -7.08 -26.31
CA LEU A 315 13.05 -6.45 -25.28
C LEU A 315 13.15 -4.94 -25.46
N ASP A 316 13.32 -4.45 -26.69
CA ASP A 316 13.37 -3.01 -26.98
C ASP A 316 12.02 -2.33 -26.70
N LYS A 317 10.89 -2.99 -27.02
CA LYS A 317 9.54 -2.48 -26.69
C LYS A 317 9.29 -2.45 -25.19
N VAL A 318 9.59 -3.54 -24.48
CA VAL A 318 9.43 -3.63 -23.01
C VAL A 318 10.30 -2.57 -22.35
N TYR A 319 11.55 -2.42 -22.77
CA TYR A 319 12.44 -1.39 -22.24
C TYR A 319 11.91 0.01 -22.45
N ARG A 320 11.32 0.30 -23.61
CA ARG A 320 10.66 1.59 -23.87
C ARG A 320 9.46 1.83 -22.96
N MET A 321 8.71 0.80 -22.59
CA MET A 321 7.63 0.94 -21.61
C MET A 321 8.17 1.23 -20.20
N ILE A 322 9.30 0.63 -19.81
CA ILE A 322 10.00 0.98 -18.56
C ILE A 322 10.37 2.46 -18.56
N THR A 323 10.92 2.99 -19.66
CA THR A 323 11.32 4.41 -19.73
C THR A 323 10.12 5.35 -19.62
N TYR A 324 8.96 4.96 -20.19
CA TYR A 324 7.73 5.74 -20.05
C TYR A 324 7.29 5.85 -18.60
N GLU A 325 7.33 4.75 -17.86
CA GLU A 325 6.99 4.75 -16.44
C GLU A 325 7.96 5.59 -15.61
N ASP A 326 9.26 5.46 -15.86
CA ASP A 326 10.29 6.23 -15.16
C ASP A 326 10.09 7.73 -15.34
N GLU A 327 9.92 8.20 -16.58
CA GLU A 327 9.70 9.61 -16.88
C GLU A 327 8.34 10.10 -16.35
N ASN A 328 7.30 9.27 -16.41
CA ASN A 328 5.96 9.64 -15.93
C ASN A 328 5.84 9.74 -14.40
N THR A 329 6.82 9.23 -13.66
CA THR A 329 6.79 9.15 -12.18
C THR A 329 8.01 9.80 -11.54
N THR A 330 8.81 10.53 -12.32
CA THR A 330 10.09 11.09 -11.86
C THR A 330 10.93 10.04 -11.14
N TYR A 331 10.99 8.84 -11.72
CA TYR A 331 11.76 7.68 -11.26
C TYR A 331 11.32 7.08 -9.92
N GLN A 332 10.11 7.40 -9.43
CA GLN A 332 9.50 6.76 -8.25
C GLN A 332 8.78 5.45 -8.61
N THR A 333 8.22 5.34 -9.82
CA THR A 333 7.33 4.26 -10.28
C THR A 333 6.05 4.14 -9.43
N VAL A 334 5.13 3.24 -9.80
CA VAL A 334 3.88 3.01 -9.04
C VAL A 334 4.10 2.51 -7.60
N GLY A 335 5.25 1.89 -7.30
CA GLY A 335 5.52 1.37 -5.96
C GLY A 335 6.93 0.79 -5.77
N PRO A 336 7.26 0.33 -4.56
CA PRO A 336 8.59 -0.11 -4.17
C PRO A 336 9.10 -1.33 -4.97
N VAL A 337 8.20 -2.23 -5.37
CA VAL A 337 8.57 -3.45 -6.12
C VAL A 337 8.99 -3.10 -7.55
N SER A 338 8.17 -2.35 -8.28
CA SER A 338 8.52 -1.87 -9.63
C SER A 338 9.77 -1.00 -9.58
N LYS A 339 9.89 -0.13 -8.57
CA LYS A 339 11.07 0.71 -8.32
C LYS A 339 12.36 -0.11 -8.29
N ALA A 340 12.38 -1.19 -7.48
CA ALA A 340 13.55 -2.04 -7.34
C ALA A 340 13.92 -2.74 -8.67
N PHE A 341 12.94 -3.24 -9.41
CA PHE A 341 13.19 -3.85 -10.72
C PHE A 341 13.67 -2.83 -11.76
N HIS A 342 13.12 -1.62 -11.77
CA HIS A 342 13.49 -0.57 -12.72
C HIS A 342 14.94 -0.13 -12.52
N ILE A 343 15.42 -0.03 -11.27
CA ILE A 343 16.85 0.20 -10.95
C ILE A 343 17.73 -0.81 -11.70
N VAL A 344 17.40 -2.11 -11.62
CA VAL A 344 18.16 -3.18 -12.29
C VAL A 344 18.04 -3.08 -13.80
N CYS A 345 16.85 -2.81 -14.35
CA CYS A 345 16.64 -2.67 -15.80
C CYS A 345 17.44 -1.50 -16.40
N ARG A 346 17.43 -0.33 -15.76
CA ARG A 346 18.20 0.84 -16.22
C ARG A 346 19.71 0.55 -16.14
N PHE A 347 20.19 -0.07 -15.07
CA PHE A 347 21.57 -0.54 -14.98
C PHE A 347 21.93 -1.55 -16.08
N ALA A 348 21.12 -2.60 -16.26
CA ALA A 348 21.39 -3.69 -17.19
C ALA A 348 21.48 -3.22 -18.66
N ARG A 349 20.71 -2.18 -19.03
CA ARG A 349 20.67 -1.68 -20.41
C ARG A 349 21.58 -0.49 -20.66
N GLU A 350 21.69 0.46 -19.72
CA GLU A 350 22.41 1.73 -19.91
C GLU A 350 23.69 1.84 -19.06
N GLY A 351 23.88 0.98 -18.08
CA GLY A 351 25.04 0.98 -17.19
C GLY A 351 24.97 2.01 -16.05
N PRO A 352 25.94 1.98 -15.13
CA PRO A 352 25.91 2.76 -13.88
C PRO A 352 26.10 4.27 -14.06
N ASN A 353 26.59 4.70 -15.22
CA ASN A 353 26.87 6.11 -15.49
C ASN A 353 25.68 6.86 -16.11
N SER A 354 24.60 6.16 -16.44
CA SER A 354 23.40 6.77 -17.04
C SER A 354 22.68 7.69 -16.06
N GLU A 355 22.17 8.81 -16.56
CA GLU A 355 21.43 9.78 -15.73
C GLU A 355 20.15 9.19 -15.14
N ALA A 356 19.51 8.27 -15.86
CA ALA A 356 18.31 7.62 -15.37
C ALA A 356 18.58 6.62 -14.24
N PHE A 357 19.69 5.88 -14.29
CA PHE A 357 20.09 5.03 -13.17
C PHE A 357 20.36 5.90 -11.92
N LYS A 358 21.12 6.98 -12.07
CA LYS A 358 21.36 7.95 -10.98
C LYS A 358 20.06 8.56 -10.45
N SER A 359 19.10 8.87 -11.32
CA SER A 359 17.79 9.41 -10.96
C SER A 359 16.95 8.42 -10.16
N HIS A 360 17.05 7.10 -10.44
CA HIS A 360 16.42 6.14 -9.54
C HIS A 360 17.11 6.08 -8.18
N LEU A 361 18.44 6.10 -8.14
CA LEU A 361 19.19 6.02 -6.89
C LEU A 361 18.89 7.21 -5.96
N SER A 362 18.74 8.42 -6.50
CA SER A 362 18.40 9.62 -5.71
C SER A 362 17.01 9.54 -5.08
N ARG A 363 16.12 8.70 -5.63
CA ARG A 363 14.73 8.52 -5.22
C ARG A 363 14.50 7.23 -4.40
N ILE A 364 15.56 6.62 -3.85
CA ILE A 364 15.43 5.44 -2.97
C ILE A 364 14.93 5.85 -1.59
N ASP A 365 15.48 6.95 -1.05
CA ASP A 365 15.16 7.41 0.30
C ASP A 365 13.66 7.76 0.45
N ASP A 366 12.98 8.12 -0.64
CA ASP A 366 11.52 8.34 -0.70
C ASP A 366 10.70 7.13 -0.21
N PHE A 367 11.26 5.91 -0.27
CA PHE A 367 10.60 4.67 0.14
C PHE A 367 11.09 4.16 1.50
N LEU A 368 12.05 4.83 2.13
CA LEU A 368 12.69 4.35 3.36
C LEU A 368 12.19 5.12 4.58
N TRP A 369 11.64 4.39 5.55
CA TRP A 369 11.08 4.97 6.76
C TRP A 369 11.72 4.41 8.03
N LEU A 370 12.22 5.27 8.90
CA LEU A 370 12.78 4.87 10.18
C LEU A 370 11.71 4.92 11.27
N SER A 371 11.45 3.76 11.86
CA SER A 371 10.51 3.58 12.97
C SER A 371 11.21 3.21 14.27
N LYS A 372 10.44 3.14 15.37
CA LYS A 372 10.86 2.53 16.63
C LYS A 372 11.37 1.09 16.47
N SER A 373 10.97 0.38 15.40
CA SER A 373 11.42 -0.98 15.10
C SER A 373 12.69 -1.04 14.24
N GLY A 374 13.09 0.05 13.56
CA GLY A 374 14.19 0.08 12.59
C GLY A 374 13.76 0.69 11.26
N LEU A 375 14.69 0.68 10.30
CA LEU A 375 14.47 1.21 8.95
C LEU A 375 13.75 0.18 8.09
N MET A 376 12.57 0.55 7.60
CA MET A 376 11.75 -0.27 6.71
C MET A 376 11.70 0.32 5.30
N MET A 377 11.21 -0.48 4.36
CA MET A 377 10.75 0.00 3.06
C MET A 377 9.23 0.10 3.09
N MET A 378 8.68 1.26 2.76
CA MET A 378 7.24 1.52 2.72
C MET A 378 6.58 0.88 1.50
N GLY A 379 5.27 0.62 1.58
CA GLY A 379 4.46 0.01 0.50
C GLY A 379 4.23 0.92 -0.72
N THR A 380 4.48 2.21 -0.56
CA THR A 380 4.55 3.29 -1.57
C THR A 380 5.64 4.26 -1.10
N ASN A 381 5.77 5.45 -1.69
CA ASN A 381 6.61 6.53 -1.14
C ASN A 381 5.91 7.29 0.03
N GLY A 382 4.92 6.67 0.67
CA GLY A 382 4.12 7.22 1.78
C GLY A 382 2.61 7.19 1.52
N SER A 383 1.81 7.69 2.47
CA SER A 383 0.34 7.79 2.41
C SER A 383 -0.14 9.23 2.62
N GLN A 384 0.66 10.20 2.17
CA GLN A 384 0.57 11.62 2.52
C GLN A 384 -0.81 12.23 2.23
N LEU A 385 -1.33 12.04 1.00
CA LEU A 385 -2.67 12.53 0.68
C LEU A 385 -3.70 11.79 1.51
N TRP A 386 -3.64 10.47 1.53
CA TRP A 386 -4.65 9.62 2.14
C TRP A 386 -4.93 10.02 3.60
N ASP A 387 -3.87 10.17 4.39
CA ASP A 387 -4.00 10.53 5.81
C ASP A 387 -4.44 11.99 5.99
N THR A 388 -3.92 12.90 5.18
CA THR A 388 -4.25 14.33 5.24
C THR A 388 -5.70 14.59 4.84
N ALA A 389 -6.18 13.94 3.78
CA ALA A 389 -7.54 14.11 3.28
C ALA A 389 -8.60 13.58 4.25
N PHE A 390 -8.35 12.44 4.89
CA PHE A 390 -9.26 11.96 5.93
C PHE A 390 -9.21 12.79 7.20
N MET A 391 -8.03 13.22 7.65
CA MET A 391 -7.94 14.08 8.83
C MET A 391 -8.63 15.44 8.60
N ALA A 392 -8.51 16.01 7.39
CA ALA A 392 -9.22 17.22 7.01
C ALA A 392 -10.74 17.06 7.14
N GLN A 393 -11.30 15.98 6.59
CA GLN A 393 -12.73 15.69 6.70
C GLN A 393 -13.15 15.46 8.16
N ALA A 394 -12.40 14.64 8.91
CA ALA A 394 -12.67 14.37 10.31
C ALA A 394 -12.66 15.67 11.15
N ALA A 395 -11.67 16.55 10.94
CA ALA A 395 -11.57 17.81 11.67
C ALA A 395 -12.75 18.75 11.38
N VAL A 396 -13.21 18.83 10.12
CA VAL A 396 -14.34 19.68 9.73
C VAL A 396 -15.67 19.10 10.22
N GLU A 397 -15.94 17.82 9.98
CA GLU A 397 -17.23 17.19 10.35
C GLU A 397 -17.48 17.16 11.85
N THR A 398 -16.42 17.10 12.65
CA THR A 398 -16.49 17.13 14.11
C THR A 398 -16.56 18.55 14.69
N GLY A 399 -16.41 19.59 13.86
CA GLY A 399 -16.34 20.99 14.26
C GLY A 399 -15.00 21.40 14.88
N LEU A 400 -14.05 20.47 15.03
CA LEU A 400 -12.75 20.75 15.63
C LEU A 400 -11.94 21.75 14.78
N ALA A 401 -12.04 21.71 13.45
CA ALA A 401 -11.32 22.64 12.57
C ALA A 401 -11.68 24.13 12.83
N GLU A 402 -12.85 24.42 13.39
CA GLU A 402 -13.30 25.78 13.72
C GLU A 402 -12.75 26.30 15.07
N GLU A 403 -12.30 25.40 15.95
CA GLU A 403 -11.72 25.80 17.22
C GLU A 403 -10.39 26.53 17.01
N SER A 404 -10.16 27.61 17.77
CA SER A 404 -9.03 28.51 17.56
C SER A 404 -7.67 27.80 17.60
N GLU A 405 -7.54 26.74 18.40
CA GLU A 405 -6.31 25.97 18.52
C GLU A 405 -5.98 25.12 17.28
N PHE A 406 -6.95 24.82 16.41
CA PHE A 406 -6.76 23.93 15.25
C PHE A 406 -6.77 24.65 13.90
N LYS A 407 -7.08 25.95 13.85
CA LYS A 407 -7.18 26.71 12.59
C LYS A 407 -5.92 26.66 11.72
N GLU A 408 -4.74 26.79 12.31
CA GLU A 408 -3.48 26.73 11.54
C GLU A 408 -3.21 25.32 11.00
N SER A 409 -3.63 24.28 11.71
CA SER A 409 -3.53 22.91 11.21
C SER A 409 -4.42 22.71 9.98
N ALA A 410 -5.66 23.22 10.04
CA ALA A 410 -6.59 23.20 8.90
C ALA A 410 -6.07 23.97 7.67
N LYS A 411 -5.46 25.14 7.88
CA LYS A 411 -4.81 25.90 6.79
C LYS A 411 -3.62 25.16 6.20
N GLY A 412 -2.79 24.52 7.04
CA GLY A 412 -1.67 23.70 6.58
C GLY A 412 -2.14 22.54 5.71
N MET A 413 -3.17 21.81 6.13
CA MET A 413 -3.75 20.73 5.32
C MET A 413 -4.27 21.25 3.97
N LEU A 414 -4.95 22.41 3.95
CA LEU A 414 -5.46 22.99 2.71
C LEU A 414 -4.34 23.44 1.75
N ASP A 415 -3.32 24.10 2.27
CA ASP A 415 -2.14 24.52 1.49
C ASP A 415 -1.42 23.31 0.89
N TRP A 416 -1.28 22.23 1.67
CA TRP A 416 -0.69 20.99 1.17
C TRP A 416 -1.54 20.35 0.07
N LEU A 417 -2.87 20.26 0.27
CA LEU A 417 -3.81 19.69 -0.71
C LEU A 417 -3.84 20.49 -2.01
N ASP A 418 -3.74 21.82 -1.95
CA ASP A 418 -3.67 22.68 -3.14
C ASP A 418 -2.47 22.34 -4.03
N LYS A 419 -1.31 22.13 -3.40
CA LYS A 419 -0.05 21.80 -4.08
C LYS A 419 0.02 20.35 -4.53
N ALA A 420 -0.70 19.45 -3.86
CA ALA A 420 -0.74 18.02 -4.18
C ALA A 420 -1.62 17.66 -5.39
N GLN A 421 -2.48 18.57 -5.87
CA GLN A 421 -3.31 18.28 -7.04
C GLN A 421 -2.45 18.20 -8.31
N MET A 422 -2.56 17.11 -9.05
CA MET A 422 -1.91 16.96 -10.35
C MET A 422 -2.62 17.84 -11.39
N ARG A 423 -1.93 18.86 -11.90
CA ARG A 423 -2.53 19.86 -12.81
C ARG A 423 -2.43 19.49 -14.29
N GLU A 424 -1.59 18.51 -14.61
CA GLU A 424 -1.34 18.06 -15.98
C GLU A 424 -1.28 16.54 -16.03
N ASN A 425 -1.49 16.00 -17.24
CA ASN A 425 -1.21 14.60 -17.50
C ASN A 425 0.30 14.38 -17.66
N PRO A 426 0.83 13.23 -17.24
CA PRO A 426 2.24 12.91 -17.39
C PRO A 426 2.58 12.69 -18.87
N LYS A 427 3.83 12.93 -19.24
CA LYS A 427 4.30 13.02 -20.63
C LYS A 427 3.86 11.85 -21.53
N TRP A 428 3.95 10.64 -21.03
CA TRP A 428 3.69 9.39 -21.76
C TRP A 428 2.44 8.68 -21.25
N TYR A 429 1.43 9.41 -20.76
CA TYR A 429 0.26 8.75 -20.16
C TYR A 429 -0.46 7.84 -21.17
N LYS A 430 -0.59 8.25 -22.43
CA LYS A 430 -1.27 7.45 -23.46
C LYS A 430 -0.43 6.23 -23.85
N GLU A 431 0.85 6.43 -24.15
CA GLU A 431 1.77 5.38 -24.59
C GLU A 431 2.07 4.36 -23.47
N GLY A 432 2.05 4.82 -22.22
CA GLY A 432 2.18 3.99 -21.01
C GLY A 432 0.87 3.36 -20.54
N TYR A 433 -0.22 3.53 -21.30
CA TYR A 433 -1.56 3.05 -20.95
C TYR A 433 -2.05 3.56 -19.58
N ARG A 434 -1.64 4.73 -19.11
CA ARG A 434 -2.13 5.34 -17.88
C ARG A 434 -3.51 5.96 -18.10
N HIS A 435 -4.33 5.95 -17.05
CA HIS A 435 -5.52 6.80 -17.00
C HIS A 435 -5.13 8.29 -16.89
N CYS A 436 -6.04 9.21 -17.22
CA CYS A 436 -5.77 10.64 -17.08
C CYS A 436 -5.63 11.04 -15.61
N THR A 437 -4.77 12.01 -15.32
CA THR A 437 -4.46 12.47 -13.96
C THR A 437 -4.64 13.96 -13.77
N LYS A 438 -4.99 14.71 -14.82
CA LYS A 438 -5.31 16.13 -14.70
C LYS A 438 -6.50 16.33 -13.75
N GLY A 439 -6.31 17.15 -12.71
CA GLY A 439 -7.29 17.39 -11.66
C GLY A 439 -7.30 16.36 -10.54
N ALA A 440 -6.58 15.24 -10.68
CA ALA A 440 -6.58 14.16 -9.69
C ALA A 440 -5.64 14.43 -8.51
N TRP A 441 -5.87 13.68 -7.42
CA TRP A 441 -4.93 13.56 -6.32
C TRP A 441 -4.41 12.12 -6.22
N PRO A 442 -3.11 11.93 -5.91
CA PRO A 442 -2.49 10.62 -5.79
C PRO A 442 -2.66 10.04 -4.38
N PHE A 443 -2.43 8.75 -4.16
CA PHE A 443 -2.41 8.19 -2.80
C PHE A 443 -1.35 8.86 -1.89
N SER A 444 -0.21 9.20 -2.49
CA SER A 444 0.97 9.73 -1.80
C SER A 444 1.33 11.15 -2.25
N THR A 445 2.23 11.30 -3.22
CA THR A 445 2.79 12.59 -3.67
C THR A 445 2.52 12.84 -5.16
N PRO A 446 2.40 14.10 -5.62
CA PRO A 446 2.07 14.43 -7.00
C PRO A 446 3.09 13.93 -8.03
N GLU A 447 4.36 13.76 -7.64
CA GLU A 447 5.44 13.29 -8.52
C GLU A 447 5.29 11.83 -8.91
N GLN A 448 4.64 11.01 -8.07
CA GLN A 448 4.28 9.66 -8.45
C GLN A 448 3.25 9.67 -9.60
N SER A 449 2.47 10.75 -9.70
CA SER A 449 1.64 11.10 -10.85
C SER A 449 0.59 10.04 -11.23
N TYR A 450 0.12 9.25 -10.28
CA TYR A 450 -0.95 8.28 -10.48
C TYR A 450 -2.28 8.82 -9.96
N THR A 451 -3.32 8.78 -10.80
CA THR A 451 -4.69 8.92 -10.30
C THR A 451 -5.08 7.67 -9.55
N VAL A 452 -5.82 7.86 -8.45
CA VAL A 452 -6.59 6.82 -7.79
C VAL A 452 -7.97 7.40 -7.53
N SER A 453 -9.03 6.66 -7.83
CA SER A 453 -10.40 7.17 -7.84
C SER A 453 -10.84 7.64 -6.44
N ASP A 454 -10.60 6.84 -5.41
CA ASP A 454 -10.84 7.21 -4.01
C ASP A 454 -9.95 8.36 -3.58
N CYS A 455 -8.65 8.32 -3.81
CA CYS A 455 -7.73 9.39 -3.42
C CYS A 455 -8.12 10.74 -4.04
N THR A 456 -8.50 10.73 -5.32
CA THR A 456 -8.98 11.93 -6.00
C THR A 456 -10.29 12.44 -5.39
N ALA A 457 -11.19 11.53 -5.05
CA ALA A 457 -12.46 11.86 -4.43
C ALA A 457 -12.29 12.38 -2.98
N GLU A 458 -11.47 11.72 -2.17
CA GLU A 458 -11.14 12.12 -0.79
C GLU A 458 -10.38 13.46 -0.78
N GLY A 459 -9.44 13.67 -1.70
CA GLY A 459 -8.75 14.95 -1.90
C GLY A 459 -9.72 16.08 -2.25
N LEU A 460 -10.66 15.83 -3.18
CA LEU A 460 -11.72 16.78 -3.51
C LEU A 460 -12.63 17.07 -2.31
N LYS A 461 -13.08 16.04 -1.57
CA LYS A 461 -13.89 16.21 -0.36
C LYS A 461 -13.18 17.03 0.70
N ALA A 462 -11.90 16.76 0.95
CA ALA A 462 -11.09 17.50 1.91
C ALA A 462 -10.96 18.99 1.52
N VAL A 463 -10.70 19.28 0.24
CA VAL A 463 -10.66 20.65 -0.28
C VAL A 463 -12.02 21.34 -0.13
N LEU A 464 -13.11 20.68 -0.51
CA LEU A 464 -14.47 21.23 -0.38
C LEU A 464 -14.80 21.53 1.10
N ALA A 465 -14.47 20.62 2.00
CA ALA A 465 -14.71 20.75 3.44
C ALA A 465 -13.89 21.91 4.05
N LEU A 466 -12.59 21.97 3.76
CA LEU A 466 -11.71 23.01 4.30
C LEU A 466 -12.06 24.38 3.73
N GLN A 467 -12.24 24.53 2.42
CA GLN A 467 -12.59 25.82 1.77
C GLN A 467 -13.99 26.35 2.14
N HIS A 468 -14.83 25.53 2.80
CA HIS A 468 -16.12 25.96 3.34
C HIS A 468 -15.97 26.70 4.68
N LEU A 469 -14.84 26.55 5.39
CA LEU A 469 -14.58 27.26 6.63
C LEU A 469 -14.32 28.74 6.37
N ASP A 470 -15.01 29.62 7.10
CA ASP A 470 -14.97 31.09 6.92
C ASP A 470 -13.56 31.71 6.96
N PHE A 471 -12.62 31.09 7.69
CA PHE A 471 -11.27 31.61 7.91
C PHE A 471 -10.22 31.08 6.92
N THR A 472 -10.59 30.16 6.02
CA THR A 472 -9.67 29.54 5.08
C THR A 472 -9.67 30.24 3.73
N PRO A 473 -8.52 30.29 3.03
CA PRO A 473 -8.50 30.74 1.64
C PRO A 473 -9.20 29.74 0.71
N LYS A 474 -9.43 30.12 -0.55
CA LYS A 474 -9.99 29.24 -1.59
C LYS A 474 -9.01 29.04 -2.74
N PRO A 475 -7.83 28.41 -2.51
CA PRO A 475 -6.77 28.32 -3.51
C PRO A 475 -7.10 27.34 -4.66
N VAL A 476 -7.97 26.36 -4.42
CA VAL A 476 -8.42 25.42 -5.45
C VAL A 476 -9.68 26.01 -6.11
N GLY A 477 -9.46 26.62 -7.27
CA GLY A 477 -10.49 27.23 -8.10
C GLY A 477 -11.54 26.22 -8.59
N LEU A 478 -12.69 26.75 -9.01
CA LEU A 478 -13.81 25.94 -9.50
C LEU A 478 -13.42 25.10 -10.74
N ASP A 479 -12.65 25.68 -11.66
CA ASP A 479 -12.08 25.02 -12.83
C ASP A 479 -11.22 23.80 -12.46
N ARG A 480 -10.43 23.91 -11.39
CA ARG A 480 -9.59 22.81 -10.89
C ARG A 480 -10.40 21.72 -10.20
N MET A 481 -11.49 22.09 -9.53
CA MET A 481 -12.44 21.10 -8.98
C MET A 481 -13.21 20.39 -10.10
N GLN A 482 -13.57 21.12 -11.16
CA GLN A 482 -14.19 20.58 -12.37
C GLN A 482 -13.27 19.58 -13.10
N ASP A 483 -11.96 19.86 -13.20
CA ASP A 483 -10.98 18.89 -13.72
C ASP A 483 -10.96 17.57 -12.92
N ALA A 484 -11.08 17.65 -11.58
CA ALA A 484 -11.18 16.46 -10.73
C ALA A 484 -12.47 15.67 -11.01
N VAL A 485 -13.59 16.36 -11.14
CA VAL A 485 -14.90 15.77 -11.50
C VAL A 485 -14.84 15.09 -12.86
N ASP A 486 -14.24 15.72 -13.87
CA ASP A 486 -14.08 15.13 -15.21
C ASP A 486 -13.26 13.84 -15.16
N THR A 487 -12.15 13.84 -14.41
CA THR A 487 -11.35 12.62 -14.19
C THR A 487 -12.18 11.54 -13.51
N LEU A 488 -12.89 11.86 -12.41
CA LEU A 488 -13.74 10.88 -11.71
C LEU A 488 -14.84 10.31 -12.61
N LEU A 489 -15.57 11.15 -13.36
CA LEU A 489 -16.63 10.69 -14.28
C LEU A 489 -16.08 9.73 -15.35
N SER A 490 -14.83 9.92 -15.78
CA SER A 490 -14.19 9.05 -16.76
C SER A 490 -13.80 7.65 -16.23
N MET A 491 -13.86 7.44 -14.91
CA MET A 491 -13.42 6.22 -14.23
C MET A 491 -14.59 5.27 -13.86
N GLN A 492 -15.84 5.59 -14.18
CA GLN A 492 -16.97 4.71 -13.88
C GLN A 492 -16.97 3.48 -14.79
N ASN A 493 -17.08 2.29 -14.20
CA ASN A 493 -17.13 1.03 -14.95
C ASN A 493 -18.56 0.65 -15.35
N GLN A 494 -18.68 -0.37 -16.21
CA GLN A 494 -19.99 -0.86 -16.67
C GLN A 494 -20.89 -1.31 -15.51
N SER A 495 -20.31 -1.87 -14.44
CA SER A 495 -21.04 -2.27 -13.22
C SER A 495 -21.64 -1.09 -12.45
N GLY A 496 -21.27 0.16 -12.76
CA GLY A 496 -21.60 1.35 -11.97
C GLY A 496 -20.59 1.65 -10.86
N GLY A 497 -19.75 0.67 -10.51
CA GLY A 497 -18.70 0.82 -9.51
C GLY A 497 -17.41 1.45 -10.06
N PHE A 498 -16.53 1.80 -9.13
CA PHE A 498 -15.21 2.38 -9.39
C PHE A 498 -14.12 1.42 -8.96
N ALA A 499 -13.07 1.37 -9.79
CA ALA A 499 -11.85 0.63 -9.54
C ALA A 499 -10.79 1.60 -8.98
N SER A 500 -9.56 1.13 -8.73
CA SER A 500 -8.53 1.95 -8.06
C SER A 500 -7.90 2.99 -8.99
N TYR A 501 -6.97 2.60 -9.84
CA TYR A 501 -6.16 3.51 -10.66
C TYR A 501 -6.72 3.71 -12.07
N GLU A 502 -7.38 2.70 -12.62
CA GLU A 502 -7.83 2.67 -14.01
C GLU A 502 -9.22 2.04 -14.12
N LEU A 503 -9.81 2.05 -15.32
CA LEU A 503 -10.98 1.22 -15.61
C LEU A 503 -10.64 -0.28 -15.52
N THR A 504 -11.65 -1.10 -15.28
CA THR A 504 -11.58 -2.55 -15.45
C THR A 504 -11.45 -2.87 -16.95
N ARG A 505 -10.21 -3.00 -17.42
CA ARG A 505 -9.87 -3.16 -18.85
C ARG A 505 -9.92 -4.61 -19.34
N GLY A 506 -10.11 -5.58 -18.46
CA GLY A 506 -10.06 -7.00 -18.77
C GLY A 506 -11.17 -7.80 -18.10
N SER A 507 -11.34 -9.05 -18.53
CA SER A 507 -12.28 -9.99 -17.91
C SER A 507 -11.71 -10.56 -16.61
N THR A 508 -12.59 -10.87 -15.65
CA THR A 508 -12.23 -11.63 -14.43
C THR A 508 -11.57 -12.97 -14.72
N LYS A 509 -11.78 -13.55 -15.92
CA LYS A 509 -11.08 -14.76 -16.38
C LYS A 509 -9.57 -14.59 -16.50
N LEU A 510 -9.05 -13.35 -16.49
CA LEU A 510 -7.60 -13.13 -16.46
C LEU A 510 -6.94 -13.64 -15.18
N GLU A 511 -7.69 -13.83 -14.08
CA GLU A 511 -7.17 -14.51 -12.89
C GLU A 511 -6.73 -15.95 -13.16
N TRP A 512 -7.19 -16.58 -14.24
CA TRP A 512 -6.66 -17.88 -14.67
C TRP A 512 -5.18 -17.82 -15.09
N LEU A 513 -4.63 -16.61 -15.25
CA LEU A 513 -3.22 -16.35 -15.56
C LEU A 513 -2.47 -15.73 -14.38
N ASN A 514 -3.07 -15.69 -13.17
CA ASN A 514 -2.40 -15.18 -11.98
C ASN A 514 -1.23 -16.12 -11.59
N ALA A 515 -0.01 -15.63 -11.80
CA ALA A 515 1.25 -16.32 -11.54
C ALA A 515 2.00 -15.76 -10.32
N ALA A 516 1.32 -15.07 -9.40
CA ALA A 516 1.96 -14.49 -8.23
C ALA A 516 1.89 -15.38 -6.99
N GLU A 517 1.05 -16.43 -7.01
CA GLU A 517 0.83 -17.49 -6.01
C GLU A 517 0.42 -17.06 -4.59
N VAL A 518 0.95 -15.95 -4.08
CA VAL A 518 0.76 -15.42 -2.72
C VAL A 518 -0.34 -14.36 -2.65
N PHE A 519 -0.84 -13.88 -3.79
CA PHE A 519 -1.86 -12.83 -3.92
C PHE A 519 -3.07 -13.29 -4.74
N GLY A 520 -4.26 -12.80 -4.39
CA GLY A 520 -5.49 -13.05 -5.15
C GLY A 520 -6.13 -11.77 -5.67
N ASN A 521 -6.87 -11.90 -6.78
CA ASN A 521 -7.56 -10.78 -7.45
C ASN A 521 -6.59 -9.66 -7.82
N ILE A 522 -5.60 -9.98 -8.65
CA ILE A 522 -4.54 -9.03 -9.04
C ILE A 522 -4.51 -8.72 -10.53
N MET A 523 -5.17 -9.53 -11.37
CA MET A 523 -4.95 -9.49 -12.80
C MET A 523 -5.68 -8.35 -13.48
N ILE A 524 -6.75 -7.81 -12.92
CA ILE A 524 -7.46 -6.63 -13.43
C ILE A 524 -7.71 -5.64 -12.29
N ASP A 525 -7.95 -4.38 -12.63
CA ASP A 525 -8.43 -3.41 -11.64
C ASP A 525 -9.92 -3.68 -11.38
N TYR A 526 -10.23 -4.30 -10.24
CA TYR A 526 -11.59 -4.63 -9.84
C TYR A 526 -12.33 -3.39 -9.37
N THR A 527 -13.67 -3.44 -9.42
CA THR A 527 -14.47 -2.41 -8.75
C THR A 527 -14.64 -2.73 -7.27
N TYR A 528 -14.70 -1.70 -6.44
CA TYR A 528 -14.62 -1.80 -4.99
C TYR A 528 -15.71 -0.96 -4.32
N PRO A 529 -16.35 -1.42 -3.23
CA PRO A 529 -17.32 -0.61 -2.50
C PRO A 529 -16.70 0.70 -2.02
N GLU A 530 -15.48 0.68 -1.52
CA GLU A 530 -14.80 1.82 -0.89
C GLU A 530 -14.49 2.91 -1.93
N CYS A 531 -13.87 2.51 -3.06
CA CYS A 531 -13.64 3.41 -4.18
C CYS A 531 -14.95 4.00 -4.73
N THR A 532 -15.99 3.18 -4.83
CA THR A 532 -17.30 3.63 -5.34
C THR A 532 -17.95 4.64 -4.41
N THR A 533 -17.90 4.40 -3.10
CA THR A 533 -18.43 5.31 -2.08
C THR A 533 -17.71 6.65 -2.11
N SER A 534 -16.37 6.65 -2.10
CA SER A 534 -15.59 7.87 -2.12
C SER A 534 -15.95 8.75 -3.31
N VAL A 535 -16.00 8.17 -4.52
CA VAL A 535 -16.36 8.92 -5.73
C VAL A 535 -17.79 9.44 -5.68
N LEU A 536 -18.75 8.60 -5.28
CA LEU A 536 -20.15 9.01 -5.13
C LEU A 536 -20.29 10.20 -4.18
N SER A 537 -19.64 10.15 -3.01
CA SER A 537 -19.76 11.19 -2.00
C SER A 537 -19.09 12.49 -2.45
N ALA A 538 -17.92 12.41 -3.08
CA ALA A 538 -17.25 13.58 -3.65
C ALA A 538 -18.09 14.28 -4.72
N LEU A 539 -18.67 13.51 -5.65
CA LEU A 539 -19.54 14.06 -6.70
C LEU A 539 -20.81 14.70 -6.12
N LYS A 540 -21.41 14.08 -5.08
CA LYS A 540 -22.58 14.63 -4.40
C LYS A 540 -22.28 15.93 -3.64
N TYR A 541 -21.10 16.04 -3.02
CA TYR A 541 -20.69 17.27 -2.35
C TYR A 541 -20.36 18.36 -3.36
N PHE A 542 -19.65 18.03 -4.44
CA PHE A 542 -19.36 18.97 -5.52
C PHE A 542 -20.63 19.53 -6.17
N SER A 543 -21.67 18.70 -6.38
CA SER A 543 -22.93 19.16 -6.99
C SER A 543 -23.69 20.21 -6.15
N LYS A 544 -23.31 20.41 -4.88
CA LYS A 544 -23.83 21.50 -4.03
C LYS A 544 -23.06 22.81 -4.23
N VAL A 545 -21.81 22.73 -4.67
CA VAL A 545 -20.95 23.89 -4.95
C VAL A 545 -21.16 24.38 -6.37
N ASP A 546 -21.27 23.48 -7.34
CA ASP A 546 -21.58 23.80 -8.73
C ASP A 546 -22.72 22.87 -9.24
N PRO A 547 -23.98 23.32 -9.11
CA PRO A 547 -25.14 22.50 -9.45
C PRO A 547 -25.40 22.38 -10.95
N GLU A 548 -24.73 23.17 -11.80
CA GLU A 548 -24.95 23.17 -13.25
C GLU A 548 -23.92 22.33 -14.00
N TYR A 549 -22.66 22.33 -13.53
CA TYR A 549 -21.58 21.63 -14.21
C TYR A 549 -21.79 20.12 -14.26
N ARG A 550 -21.95 19.58 -15.47
CA ARG A 550 -22.12 18.14 -15.75
C ARG A 550 -23.23 17.47 -14.91
N ALA A 551 -24.24 18.23 -14.47
CA ALA A 551 -25.22 17.78 -13.48
C ALA A 551 -25.91 16.44 -13.84
N ALA A 552 -26.28 16.26 -15.12
CA ALA A 552 -26.90 15.03 -15.61
C ALA A 552 -25.96 13.81 -15.53
N ASP A 553 -24.68 13.99 -15.83
CA ASP A 553 -23.68 12.93 -15.76
C ASP A 553 -23.35 12.56 -14.32
N ILE A 554 -23.27 13.56 -13.43
CA ILE A 554 -23.08 13.36 -11.99
C ILE A 554 -24.24 12.55 -11.40
N GLU A 555 -25.47 12.95 -11.67
CA GLU A 555 -26.67 12.26 -11.15
C GLU A 555 -26.77 10.82 -11.69
N LEU A 556 -26.50 10.61 -12.98
CA LEU A 556 -26.42 9.28 -13.58
C LEU A 556 -25.34 8.42 -12.91
N THR A 557 -24.17 9.00 -12.66
CA THR A 557 -23.02 8.33 -12.03
C THR A 557 -23.36 7.90 -10.61
N ILE A 558 -23.89 8.81 -9.79
CA ILE A 558 -24.31 8.56 -8.40
C ILE A 558 -25.34 7.44 -8.35
N ARG A 559 -26.40 7.50 -9.17
CA ARG A 559 -27.43 6.45 -9.19
C ARG A 559 -26.87 5.07 -9.53
N ARG A 560 -25.95 4.99 -10.50
CA ARG A 560 -25.30 3.73 -10.87
C ARG A 560 -24.36 3.22 -9.79
N ALA A 561 -23.66 4.11 -9.10
CA ALA A 561 -22.82 3.76 -7.95
C ALA A 561 -23.65 3.22 -6.78
N ILE A 562 -24.82 3.80 -6.47
CA ILE A 562 -25.75 3.26 -5.46
C ILE A 562 -26.22 1.85 -5.86
N GLN A 563 -26.64 1.67 -7.12
CA GLN A 563 -27.05 0.36 -7.61
C GLN A 563 -25.93 -0.67 -7.48
N TYR A 564 -24.69 -0.30 -7.80
CA TYR A 564 -23.53 -1.16 -7.58
C TYR A 564 -23.41 -1.59 -6.12
N ILE A 565 -23.48 -0.65 -5.16
CA ILE A 565 -23.42 -0.95 -3.72
C ILE A 565 -24.53 -1.91 -3.30
N HIS A 566 -25.74 -1.77 -3.85
CA HIS A 566 -26.83 -2.74 -3.62
C HIS A 566 -26.51 -4.13 -4.16
N ASP A 567 -25.99 -4.21 -5.38
CA ASP A 567 -25.77 -5.48 -6.10
C ASP A 567 -24.66 -6.32 -5.49
N ILE A 568 -23.66 -5.69 -4.86
CA ILE A 568 -22.53 -6.39 -4.24
C ILE A 568 -22.71 -6.66 -2.73
N GLN A 569 -23.83 -6.24 -2.13
CA GLN A 569 -24.12 -6.56 -0.73
C GLN A 569 -24.27 -8.08 -0.55
N ARG A 570 -23.62 -8.64 0.46
CA ARG A 570 -23.70 -10.07 0.78
C ARG A 570 -25.03 -10.41 1.45
N PRO A 571 -25.47 -11.69 1.39
CA PRO A 571 -26.71 -12.12 2.05
C PRO A 571 -26.75 -11.87 3.57
N ASP A 572 -25.59 -11.83 4.22
CA ASP A 572 -25.48 -11.53 5.65
C ASP A 572 -25.50 -10.03 5.98
N GLY A 573 -25.70 -9.16 4.98
CA GLY A 573 -25.75 -7.70 5.13
C GLY A 573 -24.42 -6.98 4.93
N SER A 574 -23.29 -7.71 4.91
CA SER A 574 -21.96 -7.10 4.86
C SER A 574 -21.45 -6.82 3.45
N TRP A 575 -20.37 -6.03 3.37
CA TRP A 575 -19.54 -5.85 2.17
C TRP A 575 -18.11 -6.29 2.46
N TYR A 576 -17.40 -6.79 1.44
CA TYR A 576 -16.01 -7.23 1.58
C TYR A 576 -15.05 -6.05 1.39
N GLY A 577 -14.20 -5.78 2.38
CA GLY A 577 -13.14 -4.77 2.32
C GLY A 577 -11.88 -5.28 1.62
N SER A 578 -11.38 -4.51 0.66
CA SER A 578 -10.23 -4.86 -0.18
C SER A 578 -8.98 -4.04 0.15
N TRP A 579 -9.15 -2.88 0.79
CA TRP A 579 -8.05 -1.96 1.17
C TRP A 579 -7.89 -1.79 2.69
N GLY A 580 -8.92 -2.14 3.46
CA GLY A 580 -8.89 -2.24 4.92
C GLY A 580 -9.51 -3.57 5.38
N ILE A 581 -9.14 -4.02 6.58
CA ILE A 581 -9.57 -5.29 7.17
C ILE A 581 -10.87 -5.10 7.94
N CYS A 582 -12.02 -5.67 7.57
CA CYS A 582 -12.45 -6.13 6.24
C CYS A 582 -13.91 -5.71 6.10
N PHE A 583 -14.78 -6.35 6.88
CA PHE A 583 -16.21 -6.12 6.80
C PHE A 583 -16.62 -4.85 7.53
N THR A 584 -16.02 -4.52 8.68
CA THR A 584 -16.27 -3.24 9.36
C THR A 584 -15.89 -2.06 8.47
N TYR A 585 -14.77 -2.17 7.75
CA TYR A 585 -14.26 -1.16 6.84
C TYR A 585 -15.22 -0.92 5.66
N ALA A 586 -15.50 -1.96 4.85
CA ALA A 586 -16.36 -1.80 3.69
C ALA A 586 -17.82 -1.48 4.05
N THR A 587 -18.32 -1.96 5.20
CA THR A 587 -19.67 -1.64 5.65
C THR A 587 -19.80 -0.17 6.04
N MET A 588 -18.75 0.46 6.60
CA MET A 588 -18.72 1.90 6.84
C MET A 588 -18.91 2.69 5.54
N PHE A 589 -18.13 2.40 4.49
CA PHE A 589 -18.26 3.05 3.19
C PHE A 589 -19.63 2.80 2.54
N ALA A 590 -20.07 1.53 2.51
CA ALA A 590 -21.35 1.21 1.90
C ALA A 590 -22.52 1.93 2.60
N LEU A 591 -22.54 1.98 3.94
CA LEU A 591 -23.57 2.71 4.67
C LEU A 591 -23.47 4.23 4.51
N GLU A 592 -22.29 4.81 4.31
CA GLU A 592 -22.17 6.20 3.89
C GLU A 592 -22.89 6.45 2.55
N SER A 593 -22.68 5.58 1.56
CA SER A 593 -23.34 5.71 0.25
C SER A 593 -24.86 5.61 0.35
N LEU A 594 -25.35 4.65 1.15
CA LEU A 594 -26.78 4.46 1.36
C LEU A 594 -27.38 5.61 2.17
N GLY A 595 -26.67 6.15 3.15
CA GLY A 595 -27.08 7.35 3.87
C GLY A 595 -27.18 8.58 2.97
N ILE A 596 -26.28 8.74 1.99
CA ILE A 596 -26.35 9.80 0.96
C ILE A 596 -27.58 9.62 0.04
N ALA A 597 -28.02 8.38 -0.16
CA ALA A 597 -29.23 8.03 -0.90
C ALA A 597 -30.51 8.07 -0.05
N ASP A 598 -30.46 8.63 1.16
CA ASP A 598 -31.54 8.69 2.14
C ASP A 598 -32.08 7.31 2.56
N GLU A 599 -31.27 6.26 2.45
CA GLU A 599 -31.55 4.93 2.97
C GLU A 599 -31.03 4.78 4.41
N THR A 600 -31.92 4.36 5.32
CA THR A 600 -31.66 4.22 6.75
C THR A 600 -32.27 2.93 7.29
N CYS A 601 -32.01 2.58 8.55
CA CYS A 601 -32.66 1.44 9.22
C CYS A 601 -34.19 1.53 9.18
N ALA A 602 -34.77 2.74 9.20
CA ALA A 602 -36.21 2.94 9.20
C ALA A 602 -36.87 2.55 7.86
N ASN A 603 -36.17 2.68 6.73
CA ASN A 603 -36.77 2.55 5.39
C ASN A 603 -36.09 1.52 4.47
N SER A 604 -34.91 1.00 4.81
CA SER A 604 -34.15 0.09 3.95
C SER A 604 -33.78 -1.20 4.69
N ASP A 605 -34.25 -2.33 4.15
CA ASP A 605 -33.88 -3.66 4.66
C ASP A 605 -32.39 -3.95 4.50
N ARG A 606 -31.77 -3.40 3.44
CA ARG A 606 -30.33 -3.53 3.21
C ARG A 606 -29.53 -2.88 4.33
N VAL A 607 -29.93 -1.69 4.74
CA VAL A 607 -29.30 -0.95 5.83
C VAL A 607 -29.50 -1.68 7.16
N ARG A 608 -30.72 -2.16 7.45
CA ARG A 608 -30.98 -2.95 8.67
C ARG A 608 -30.08 -4.18 8.76
N ARG A 609 -30.00 -4.99 7.71
CA ARG A 609 -29.12 -6.18 7.70
C ARG A 609 -27.65 -5.83 7.90
N ALA A 610 -27.18 -4.72 7.34
CA ALA A 610 -25.81 -4.25 7.52
C ALA A 610 -25.53 -3.79 8.96
N CYS A 611 -26.44 -3.05 9.58
CA CYS A 611 -26.33 -2.65 10.97
C CYS A 611 -26.42 -3.87 11.89
N ASP A 612 -27.36 -4.79 11.67
CA ASP A 612 -27.50 -6.04 12.43
C ASP A 612 -26.25 -6.92 12.29
N PHE A 613 -25.63 -6.95 11.09
CA PHE A 613 -24.36 -7.60 10.87
C PHE A 613 -23.27 -7.05 11.77
N LEU A 614 -23.17 -5.73 11.96
CA LEU A 614 -22.20 -5.14 12.86
C LEU A 614 -22.56 -5.45 14.32
N VAL A 615 -23.81 -5.19 14.73
CA VAL A 615 -24.25 -5.34 16.12
C VAL A 615 -24.03 -6.75 16.66
N ARG A 616 -24.29 -7.80 15.86
CA ARG A 616 -24.05 -9.19 16.28
C ARG A 616 -22.57 -9.54 16.49
N HIS A 617 -21.64 -8.72 15.98
CA HIS A 617 -20.19 -8.87 16.17
C HIS A 617 -19.63 -7.88 17.20
N GLN A 618 -20.48 -7.08 17.87
CA GLN A 618 -20.01 -6.25 18.97
C GLN A 618 -19.53 -7.16 20.11
N MET A 619 -18.31 -6.92 20.58
CA MET A 619 -17.69 -7.66 21.67
C MET A 619 -18.24 -7.20 23.03
N GLU A 620 -17.96 -7.97 24.08
CA GLU A 620 -18.42 -7.68 25.45
C GLU A 620 -17.96 -6.30 25.94
N ASP A 621 -16.74 -5.90 25.59
CA ASP A 621 -16.15 -4.60 25.93
C ASP A 621 -16.75 -3.42 25.14
N GLY A 622 -17.65 -3.67 24.19
CA GLY A 622 -18.33 -2.68 23.37
C GLY A 622 -17.66 -2.40 22.02
N GLY A 623 -16.54 -3.03 21.69
CA GLY A 623 -15.80 -2.81 20.44
C GLY A 623 -16.01 -3.87 19.37
N TRP A 624 -15.27 -3.73 18.28
CA TRP A 624 -15.18 -4.67 17.16
C TRP A 624 -13.74 -5.04 16.86
N GLY A 625 -13.50 -6.26 16.39
CA GLY A 625 -12.16 -6.72 16.04
C GLY A 625 -12.19 -7.87 15.04
N GLU A 626 -11.44 -7.70 13.98
CA GLU A 626 -11.23 -8.61 12.86
C GLU A 626 -9.73 -8.85 12.70
N THR A 627 -9.36 -10.10 12.49
CA THR A 627 -8.00 -10.46 12.06
C THR A 627 -7.87 -10.30 10.54
N TYR A 628 -6.64 -10.16 10.03
CA TYR A 628 -6.40 -10.16 8.57
C TYR A 628 -6.93 -11.43 7.88
N MET A 629 -7.18 -12.52 8.62
CA MET A 629 -7.81 -13.74 8.09
C MET A 629 -9.24 -13.51 7.58
N SER A 630 -9.89 -12.41 7.97
CA SER A 630 -11.16 -11.99 7.37
C SER A 630 -11.03 -11.80 5.86
N CYS A 631 -9.89 -11.26 5.42
CA CYS A 631 -9.58 -11.01 4.02
C CYS A 631 -9.20 -12.31 3.29
N VAL A 632 -8.35 -13.12 3.93
CA VAL A 632 -7.85 -14.41 3.40
C VAL A 632 -8.99 -15.41 3.19
N THR A 633 -9.91 -15.51 4.16
CA THR A 633 -11.00 -16.50 4.12
C THR A 633 -12.29 -15.96 3.49
N GLY A 634 -12.40 -14.64 3.32
CA GLY A 634 -13.62 -13.98 2.86
C GLY A 634 -14.80 -14.12 3.82
N LYS A 635 -14.55 -14.35 5.12
CA LYS A 635 -15.54 -14.49 6.19
C LYS A 635 -15.06 -13.73 7.42
N TYR A 636 -15.96 -13.16 8.21
CA TYR A 636 -15.59 -12.44 9.42
C TYR A 636 -14.81 -13.35 10.38
N ALA A 637 -13.55 -13.02 10.65
CA ALA A 637 -12.65 -13.74 11.53
C ALA A 637 -12.37 -12.89 12.78
N GLN A 638 -13.19 -13.10 13.80
CA GLN A 638 -13.15 -12.36 15.08
C GLN A 638 -11.74 -12.34 15.68
N HIS A 639 -11.24 -11.14 15.98
CA HIS A 639 -10.01 -10.95 16.74
C HIS A 639 -10.24 -11.20 18.24
N ASN A 640 -9.21 -11.65 18.94
CA ASN A 640 -9.27 -11.97 20.38
C ASN A 640 -9.54 -10.74 21.28
N GLN A 641 -9.30 -9.55 20.75
CA GLN A 641 -9.51 -8.26 21.39
C GLN A 641 -10.16 -7.30 20.40
N SER A 642 -11.04 -6.41 20.85
CA SER A 642 -11.54 -5.35 19.97
C SER A 642 -10.40 -4.43 19.56
N GLN A 643 -10.55 -3.75 18.43
CA GLN A 643 -9.59 -2.83 17.82
C GLN A 643 -10.21 -1.43 17.71
N VAL A 644 -9.53 -0.37 18.14
CA VAL A 644 -10.08 1.00 18.19
C VAL A 644 -10.44 1.52 16.82
N VAL A 645 -9.63 1.22 15.79
CA VAL A 645 -9.88 1.63 14.41
C VAL A 645 -11.14 0.96 13.86
N GLN A 646 -11.26 -0.35 14.04
CA GLN A 646 -12.43 -1.09 13.55
C GLN A 646 -13.70 -0.76 14.34
N THR A 647 -13.55 -0.46 15.63
CA THR A 647 -14.63 0.08 16.47
C THR A 647 -15.08 1.45 15.97
N ALA A 648 -14.14 2.32 15.58
CA ALA A 648 -14.44 3.61 14.99
C ALA A 648 -15.20 3.49 13.66
N TRP A 649 -14.80 2.56 12.79
CA TRP A 649 -15.53 2.26 11.55
C TRP A 649 -16.95 1.78 11.83
N ALA A 650 -17.14 0.88 12.81
CA ALA A 650 -18.47 0.41 13.19
C ALA A 650 -19.36 1.54 13.74
N ILE A 651 -18.81 2.45 14.56
CA ILE A 651 -19.53 3.64 15.04
C ILE A 651 -20.00 4.49 13.85
N LEU A 652 -19.09 4.82 12.93
CA LEU A 652 -19.43 5.64 11.76
C LEU A 652 -20.50 4.97 10.90
N ALA A 653 -20.35 3.67 10.63
CA ALA A 653 -21.30 2.86 9.89
C ALA A 653 -22.71 2.89 10.51
N LEU A 654 -22.82 2.67 11.82
CA LEU A 654 -24.10 2.69 12.55
C LEU A 654 -24.74 4.08 12.58
N ILE A 655 -23.94 5.14 12.64
CA ILE A 655 -24.42 6.53 12.52
C ILE A 655 -24.98 6.79 11.12
N TYR A 656 -24.28 6.38 10.06
CA TYR A 656 -24.76 6.53 8.68
C TYR A 656 -26.07 5.75 8.46
N GLY A 657 -26.15 4.54 9.00
CA GLY A 657 -27.37 3.71 8.95
C GLY A 657 -28.51 4.20 9.85
N GLN A 658 -28.27 5.19 10.70
CA GLN A 658 -29.20 5.69 11.73
C GLN A 658 -29.78 4.55 12.57
N TYR A 659 -28.91 3.73 13.16
CA TYR A 659 -29.34 2.59 13.98
C TYR A 659 -30.07 3.04 15.25
N ASP A 660 -31.24 2.43 15.52
CA ASP A 660 -32.16 2.89 16.56
C ASP A 660 -31.59 2.76 17.98
N ASP A 661 -30.87 1.66 18.28
CA ASP A 661 -30.31 1.43 19.61
C ASP A 661 -28.96 2.15 19.77
N LYS A 662 -29.03 3.37 20.29
CA LYS A 662 -27.88 4.23 20.59
C LYS A 662 -26.94 3.65 21.65
N THR A 663 -27.38 2.71 22.49
CA THR A 663 -26.55 2.14 23.55
C THR A 663 -25.37 1.34 22.98
N VAL A 664 -25.54 0.76 21.79
CA VAL A 664 -24.48 0.09 21.03
C VAL A 664 -23.33 1.07 20.72
N ILE A 665 -23.66 2.25 20.21
CA ILE A 665 -22.69 3.31 19.88
C ILE A 665 -22.07 3.90 21.15
N GLU A 666 -22.87 4.09 22.21
CA GLU A 666 -22.38 4.60 23.49
C GLU A 666 -21.31 3.69 24.11
N ARG A 667 -21.54 2.37 24.12
CA ARG A 667 -20.56 1.37 24.59
C ARG A 667 -19.27 1.42 23.79
N ALA A 668 -19.38 1.53 22.46
CA ALA A 668 -18.24 1.63 21.55
C ALA A 668 -17.42 2.91 21.78
N ALA A 669 -18.09 4.05 21.94
CA ALA A 669 -17.42 5.31 22.24
C ALA A 669 -16.71 5.26 23.60
N LYS A 670 -17.34 4.67 24.63
CA LYS A 670 -16.71 4.45 25.94
C LYS A 670 -15.46 3.59 25.84
N LEU A 671 -15.47 2.53 25.02
CA LEU A 671 -14.30 1.72 24.77
C LEU A 671 -13.14 2.55 24.18
N ILE A 672 -13.38 3.29 23.10
CA ILE A 672 -12.32 4.11 22.46
C ILE A 672 -11.79 5.15 23.45
N MET A 673 -12.67 5.81 24.22
CA MET A 673 -12.25 6.76 25.27
C MET A 673 -11.40 6.08 26.35
N SER A 674 -11.77 4.87 26.78
CA SER A 674 -11.03 4.14 27.83
C SER A 674 -9.61 3.73 27.43
N ARG A 675 -9.32 3.69 26.13
CA ARG A 675 -8.00 3.37 25.57
C ARG A 675 -7.18 4.61 25.20
N GLN A 676 -7.74 5.82 25.35
CA GLN A 676 -7.00 7.05 25.13
C GLN A 676 -5.98 7.24 26.26
N LEU A 677 -4.73 7.49 25.89
CA LEU A 677 -3.67 7.81 26.84
C LEU A 677 -3.79 9.25 27.34
N LYS A 678 -3.08 9.55 28.43
CA LYS A 678 -3.13 10.86 29.08
C LYS A 678 -2.65 12.02 28.20
N ASP A 679 -1.80 11.76 27.22
CA ASP A 679 -1.35 12.76 26.24
C ASP A 679 -2.34 12.93 25.07
N GLY A 680 -3.44 12.17 25.05
CA GLY A 680 -4.48 12.20 24.03
C GLY A 680 -4.32 11.14 22.94
N ARG A 681 -3.21 10.41 22.88
CA ARG A 681 -2.97 9.43 21.79
C ARG A 681 -3.67 8.09 22.03
N TRP A 682 -3.74 7.31 20.96
CA TRP A 682 -4.03 5.87 21.03
C TRP A 682 -2.79 5.09 20.59
N GLU A 683 -2.58 3.93 21.20
CA GLU A 683 -1.48 3.03 20.82
C GLU A 683 -1.83 2.26 19.54
N GLN A 684 -0.79 1.84 18.81
CA GLN A 684 -0.98 0.95 17.66
C GLN A 684 -1.44 -0.43 18.15
N GLU A 685 -2.51 -0.95 17.57
CA GLU A 685 -3.00 -2.30 17.82
C GLU A 685 -2.63 -3.21 16.64
N ASP A 686 -3.46 -4.18 16.24
CA ASP A 686 -3.17 -5.04 15.09
C ASP A 686 -3.35 -4.29 13.76
N THR A 687 -2.81 -4.85 12.68
CA THR A 687 -2.78 -4.24 11.35
C THR A 687 -4.20 -3.99 10.81
N GLU A 688 -4.40 -2.83 10.18
CA GLU A 688 -5.73 -2.39 9.70
C GLU A 688 -5.88 -2.45 8.18
N GLY A 689 -4.77 -2.43 7.45
CA GLY A 689 -4.75 -2.41 5.99
C GLY A 689 -4.53 -3.79 5.39
N ILE A 690 -5.04 -3.97 4.18
CA ILE A 690 -4.82 -5.17 3.38
C ILE A 690 -4.75 -4.78 1.91
N PHE A 691 -4.01 -5.54 1.11
CA PHE A 691 -4.17 -5.54 -0.33
C PHE A 691 -4.09 -6.96 -0.88
N ASN A 692 -4.78 -7.16 -2.02
CA ASN A 692 -4.80 -8.43 -2.76
C ASN A 692 -5.05 -9.68 -1.88
N LYS A 693 -6.01 -9.53 -0.94
CA LYS A 693 -6.51 -10.54 0.01
C LYS A 693 -5.55 -10.95 1.13
N ASN A 694 -4.27 -11.18 0.83
CA ASN A 694 -3.37 -11.94 1.69
C ASN A 694 -2.16 -11.14 2.19
N CYS A 695 -2.04 -9.85 1.87
CA CYS A 695 -0.93 -9.03 2.32
C CYS A 695 -1.40 -7.85 3.16
N ALA A 696 -1.08 -7.89 4.45
CA ALA A 696 -1.35 -6.77 5.34
C ALA A 696 -0.37 -5.62 5.15
N ILE A 697 -0.87 -4.42 5.40
CA ILE A 697 -0.13 -3.17 5.40
C ILE A 697 -0.65 -2.30 6.54
N ASP A 698 0.24 -1.61 7.23
CA ASP A 698 -0.10 -0.85 8.42
C ASP A 698 -0.55 0.57 8.02
N TYR A 699 -1.62 1.10 8.65
CA TYR A 699 -2.05 2.49 8.52
C TYR A 699 -2.04 3.20 9.88
N PRO A 700 -0.87 3.56 10.44
CA PRO A 700 -0.78 3.98 11.84
C PRO A 700 -1.43 5.33 12.14
N ALA A 701 -1.76 6.12 11.12
CA ALA A 701 -2.58 7.33 11.23
C ALA A 701 -4.06 7.02 11.57
N PHE A 702 -4.58 5.83 11.21
CA PHE A 702 -6.00 5.49 11.35
C PHE A 702 -6.51 5.55 12.78
N LYS A 703 -5.69 5.14 13.75
CA LYS A 703 -6.05 5.23 15.18
C LYS A 703 -6.24 6.66 15.68
N PHE A 704 -5.69 7.65 14.98
CA PHE A 704 -5.98 9.05 15.25
C PHE A 704 -7.20 9.48 14.44
N VAL A 705 -7.09 9.39 13.12
CA VAL A 705 -8.09 9.88 12.17
C VAL A 705 -9.48 9.34 12.48
N PHE A 706 -9.64 8.01 12.54
CA PHE A 706 -10.96 7.41 12.71
C PHE A 706 -11.46 7.50 14.14
N CYS A 707 -10.61 7.40 15.17
CA CYS A 707 -11.04 7.60 16.55
C CYS A 707 -11.56 9.03 16.77
N ILE A 708 -10.84 10.05 16.27
CA ILE A 708 -11.28 11.45 16.34
C ILE A 708 -12.63 11.62 15.61
N TRP A 709 -12.73 11.10 14.39
CA TRP A 709 -13.93 11.21 13.56
C TRP A 709 -15.15 10.54 14.20
N ALA A 710 -14.98 9.28 14.61
CA ALA A 710 -16.04 8.48 15.22
C ALA A 710 -16.50 9.08 16.55
N LEU A 711 -15.58 9.50 17.42
CA LEU A 711 -15.93 10.10 18.71
C LEU A 711 -16.66 11.44 18.54
N GLY A 712 -16.19 12.32 17.65
CA GLY A 712 -16.84 13.60 17.42
C GLY A 712 -18.24 13.44 16.81
N ARG A 713 -18.42 12.48 15.88
CA ARG A 713 -19.75 12.18 15.32
C ARG A 713 -20.66 11.47 16.30
N ALA A 714 -20.13 10.55 17.12
CA ALA A 714 -20.88 9.88 18.17
C ALA A 714 -21.40 10.87 19.20
N ASP A 715 -20.58 11.85 19.62
CA ASP A 715 -21.00 12.90 20.55
C ASP A 715 -22.24 13.65 20.06
N LYS A 716 -22.24 14.07 18.79
CA LYS A 716 -23.39 14.76 18.17
C LYS A 716 -24.61 13.84 18.07
N TYR A 717 -24.41 12.59 17.63
CA TYR A 717 -25.48 11.62 17.41
C TYR A 717 -26.16 11.14 18.70
N LEU A 718 -25.41 11.03 19.81
CA LEU A 718 -25.93 10.61 21.10
C LEU A 718 -26.71 11.73 21.81
N ARG A 719 -26.50 13.00 21.44
CA ARG A 719 -27.22 14.16 21.99
C ARG A 719 -28.51 14.52 21.23
N SER A 720 -28.56 14.25 19.92
CA SER A 720 -29.81 14.31 19.14
C SER A 720 -30.76 13.21 19.55
#